data_AF-A0A6P8SLH7-F1
#
_entry.id   AF-A0A6P8SLH7-F1
#
_cell.length_a   1.000
_cell.length_b   1.000
_cell.length_c   1.000
_cell.angle_alpha   90.00
_cell.angle_beta   90.00
_cell.angle_gamma   90.00
#
_symmetry.space_group_name_H-M   'P 1'
#
loop_
_entity.id
_entity.type
_entity.pdbx_description
1 polymer ?
#
loop_
_entity_poly.entity_id
_entity_poly.type
_entity_poly.pdbx_seq_one_letter_code
_entity_poly.pdbx_strand_id
1 'polypeptide(L)'
;MGWTRGKASRPDHRRSENDASAPLGKNSDACGQCFCYLCDKLTSLCPYWTSPSICHCNAHNKSKYWKAARDTALVGVLTMFNFDLTEIDVDLRQGGNHLLKFMQELFVQYNNYLVGEEISREDLYPCMCDCHQGQRRKSMGCNKCNYHHAETRIYRYSAVYDLVSKFVTQAEQENPETAAVMLLGVAKELMLQKEPPQVGQAQDPTEVLKSAVVQLMERITVTLQKMLVLHNFPNNLYRKFVDFFKALVFPPHCYCFANRLNILPWHDYLLTSVLMGQNITGERTKKGKKEFLWEPLPVVQARVERLKDEAKYRPLVRYLKAVRCNDSLLLKVLKDKIPFYMCKYGDFDGAAQVLLNWKSVDCCIVCRITPAEFAVYLKMFRTRSYPSGNELLSQEQWLIHPNSALKSGTTIKLAIQMLYTNQTLYRNPKCWSSLIQTWCSKTILGENGELEPLSCVEPAVVFQKDILHLSLGVLEDLKQQIHIKLPIQFSLLNFEAELILAVQAVVRILLDLDGHYMLNSVLEMVFAFGSNIWALKLLLEGISFSENLLYEFSTAFKQELYSQSLFAQRMWNNQGPVYVSQLITIFITHNHAVVRSAAFVIMNIILDHFSQCPWTPYVANFLRNRVLIVSCSVLTPLEQHELKDKIAVFQKQNATSPAIGK
;
A
#
# COMPACT_ATOMS: atom_id res chain seq x y z
N MET A 1 24.86 -29.43 -31.88
CA MET A 1 24.70 -30.55 -32.85
C MET A 1 25.39 -30.16 -34.14
N GLY A 2 26.44 -30.91 -34.52
CA GLY A 2 27.24 -30.63 -35.71
C GLY A 2 26.51 -31.01 -36.99
N TRP A 3 26.38 -30.06 -37.93
CA TRP A 3 25.89 -30.32 -39.27
C TRP A 3 27.07 -30.38 -40.24
N THR A 4 27.43 -31.59 -40.65
CA THR A 4 28.31 -31.85 -41.80
C THR A 4 27.59 -31.47 -43.09
N ARG A 5 27.96 -30.32 -43.68
CA ARG A 5 27.47 -29.89 -45.01
C ARG A 5 28.07 -30.78 -46.10
N GLY A 6 27.23 -31.59 -46.74
CA GLY A 6 27.55 -32.30 -47.97
C GLY A 6 27.93 -31.34 -49.10
N LYS A 7 29.00 -31.68 -49.83
CA LYS A 7 29.49 -30.95 -51.01
C LYS A 7 28.57 -31.22 -52.21
N ALA A 8 27.59 -30.35 -52.45
CA ALA A 8 27.12 -30.11 -53.81
C ALA A 8 28.13 -29.18 -54.50
N SER A 9 28.46 -29.44 -55.77
CA SER A 9 29.34 -28.64 -56.61
C SER A 9 28.92 -27.17 -56.57
N ARG A 10 29.68 -26.34 -55.83
CA ARG A 10 29.41 -24.90 -55.74
C ARG A 10 29.75 -24.26 -57.08
N PRO A 11 28.87 -23.44 -57.68
CA PRO A 11 29.29 -22.52 -58.71
C PRO A 11 30.42 -21.65 -58.17
N ASP A 12 31.37 -21.29 -59.03
CA ASP A 12 32.56 -20.51 -58.69
C ASP A 12 32.14 -19.12 -58.19
N HIS A 13 32.02 -18.99 -56.87
CA HIS A 13 31.53 -17.78 -56.21
C HIS A 13 32.59 -16.68 -56.31
N ARG A 14 32.35 -15.68 -57.15
CA ARG A 14 33.24 -14.53 -57.30
C ARG A 14 33.18 -13.66 -56.06
N ARG A 15 34.35 -13.20 -55.61
CA ARG A 15 34.50 -12.39 -54.39
C ARG A 15 34.89 -10.97 -54.76
N SER A 16 34.29 -10.00 -54.10
CA SER A 16 34.62 -8.58 -54.18
C SER A 16 34.60 -8.03 -52.76
N GLU A 17 35.46 -7.06 -52.46
CA GLU A 17 35.48 -6.46 -51.14
C GLU A 17 34.15 -5.76 -50.82
N ASN A 18 33.54 -5.04 -51.77
CA ASN A 18 32.39 -4.16 -51.50
C ASN A 18 31.39 -3.98 -52.67
N ASP A 19 31.45 -4.76 -53.74
CA ASP A 19 30.56 -4.58 -54.89
C ASP A 19 29.15 -5.12 -54.64
N ALA A 20 28.20 -4.20 -54.41
CA ALA A 20 26.78 -4.48 -54.25
C ALA A 20 25.94 -4.12 -55.49
N SER A 21 26.56 -3.64 -56.57
CA SER A 21 25.86 -3.03 -57.70
C SER A 21 25.06 -4.05 -58.53
N ALA A 22 25.65 -5.21 -58.81
CA ALA A 22 25.05 -6.31 -59.56
C ALA A 22 25.74 -7.66 -59.23
N PRO A 23 25.09 -8.81 -59.52
CA PRO A 23 25.68 -10.12 -59.32
C PRO A 23 27.01 -10.30 -60.08
N LEU A 24 28.07 -10.72 -59.39
CA LEU A 24 29.37 -10.97 -60.00
C LEU A 24 29.43 -12.38 -60.60
N GLY A 25 29.58 -12.47 -61.92
CA GLY A 25 29.68 -13.75 -62.62
C GLY A 25 28.42 -14.59 -62.42
N LYS A 26 28.55 -15.78 -61.82
CA LYS A 26 27.44 -16.71 -61.55
C LYS A 26 26.90 -16.62 -60.12
N ASN A 27 27.20 -15.55 -59.39
CA ASN A 27 26.70 -15.39 -58.02
C ASN A 27 25.16 -15.30 -57.95
N SER A 28 24.48 -14.90 -59.04
CA SER A 28 23.02 -14.97 -59.15
C SER A 28 22.47 -16.39 -58.97
N ASP A 29 23.25 -17.41 -59.35
CA ASP A 29 22.82 -18.79 -59.45
C ASP A 29 22.82 -19.43 -58.06
N ALA A 30 21.64 -19.53 -57.45
CA ALA A 30 21.46 -20.15 -56.14
C ALA A 30 20.65 -21.44 -56.25
N CYS A 31 21.12 -22.51 -55.59
CA CYS A 31 20.32 -23.72 -55.43
C CYS A 31 19.41 -23.62 -54.20
N GLY A 32 18.46 -24.55 -54.03
CA GLY A 32 17.53 -24.57 -52.90
C GLY A 32 18.17 -24.72 -51.51
N GLN A 33 19.49 -24.95 -51.43
CA GLN A 33 20.26 -25.03 -50.18
C GLN A 33 21.24 -23.86 -50.00
N CYS A 34 21.28 -22.89 -50.92
CA CYS A 34 22.13 -21.72 -50.77
C CYS A 34 21.58 -20.79 -49.68
N PHE A 35 22.47 -20.26 -48.84
CA PHE A 35 22.14 -19.29 -47.79
C PHE A 35 22.68 -17.92 -48.14
N CYS A 36 21.87 -16.89 -47.91
CA CYS A 36 22.31 -15.51 -47.98
C CYS A 36 23.21 -15.19 -46.79
N TYR A 37 24.47 -14.80 -47.06
CA TYR A 37 25.41 -14.46 -46.00
C TYR A 37 24.96 -13.25 -45.17
N LEU A 38 24.29 -12.26 -45.76
CA LEU A 38 23.86 -11.07 -45.01
C LEU A 38 22.60 -11.32 -44.17
N CYS A 39 21.61 -12.03 -44.73
CA CYS A 39 20.31 -12.23 -44.08
C CYS A 39 20.27 -13.47 -43.16
N ASP A 40 21.27 -14.34 -43.26
CA ASP A 40 21.35 -15.64 -42.55
C ASP A 40 20.12 -16.53 -42.73
N LYS A 41 19.52 -16.47 -43.92
CA LYS A 41 18.35 -17.24 -44.35
C LYS A 41 18.61 -17.90 -45.70
N LEU A 42 17.73 -18.82 -46.11
CA LEU A 42 17.77 -19.38 -47.45
C LEU A 42 17.70 -18.27 -48.51
N THR A 43 18.41 -18.47 -49.60
CA THR A 43 18.50 -17.51 -50.69
C THR A 43 17.13 -17.19 -51.30
N SER A 44 16.26 -18.20 -51.38
CA SER A 44 14.87 -18.05 -51.83
C SER A 44 14.03 -17.10 -50.97
N LEU A 45 14.44 -16.87 -49.72
CA LEU A 45 13.78 -15.96 -48.78
C LEU A 45 14.47 -14.59 -48.70
N CYS A 46 15.52 -14.36 -49.51
CA CYS A 46 16.26 -13.12 -49.53
C CYS A 46 15.70 -12.18 -50.60
N PRO A 47 14.95 -11.12 -50.24
CA PRO A 47 14.37 -10.19 -51.22
C PRO A 47 15.44 -9.42 -52.00
N TYR A 48 16.66 -9.34 -51.46
CA TYR A 48 17.77 -8.58 -52.02
C TYR A 48 18.84 -9.45 -52.69
N TRP A 49 18.58 -10.73 -52.97
CA TRP A 49 19.62 -11.64 -53.47
C TRP A 49 20.31 -11.12 -54.74
N THR A 50 19.53 -10.74 -55.75
CA THR A 50 19.96 -10.18 -57.03
C THR A 50 19.46 -8.75 -57.26
N SER A 51 18.96 -8.08 -56.22
CA SER A 51 18.42 -6.73 -56.36
C SER A 51 19.52 -5.75 -56.78
N PRO A 52 19.37 -5.03 -57.90
CA PRO A 52 20.36 -4.05 -58.35
C PRO A 52 20.67 -3.03 -57.25
N SER A 53 21.92 -2.54 -57.20
CA SER A 53 22.47 -1.59 -56.21
C SER A 53 22.65 -2.12 -54.77
N ILE A 54 22.00 -3.23 -54.39
CA ILE A 54 22.07 -3.83 -53.05
C ILE A 54 22.10 -5.37 -53.10
N CYS A 55 22.78 -5.95 -54.10
CA CYS A 55 22.74 -7.41 -54.28
C CYS A 55 23.51 -8.14 -53.16
N HIS A 56 22.83 -9.08 -52.50
CA HIS A 56 23.42 -9.86 -51.41
C HIS A 56 24.24 -11.06 -51.91
N CYS A 57 24.07 -11.46 -53.17
CA CYS A 57 24.72 -12.64 -53.75
C CYS A 57 26.26 -12.56 -53.82
N ASN A 58 26.83 -11.37 -53.75
CA ASN A 58 28.29 -11.17 -53.71
C ASN A 58 28.89 -11.30 -52.31
N ALA A 59 28.05 -11.35 -51.27
CA ALA A 59 28.50 -11.22 -49.88
C ALA A 59 29.20 -12.49 -49.36
N HIS A 60 30.36 -12.31 -48.71
CA HIS A 60 31.15 -13.44 -48.18
C HIS A 60 31.92 -13.09 -46.90
N ASN A 61 32.23 -14.13 -46.12
CA ASN A 61 32.88 -14.03 -44.81
C ASN A 61 34.39 -13.68 -44.81
N LYS A 62 34.95 -13.25 -45.95
CA LYS A 62 36.38 -12.89 -46.06
C LYS A 62 36.62 -11.39 -46.23
N SER A 63 35.59 -10.64 -46.61
CA SER A 63 35.63 -9.18 -46.73
C SER A 63 35.33 -8.54 -45.38
N LYS A 64 35.98 -7.41 -45.08
CA LYS A 64 35.66 -6.60 -43.90
C LYS A 64 34.33 -5.89 -44.08
N TYR A 65 34.08 -5.37 -45.28
CA TYR A 65 32.83 -4.70 -45.62
C TYR A 65 31.62 -5.64 -45.49
N TRP A 66 31.67 -6.84 -46.06
CA TRP A 66 30.54 -7.79 -45.98
C TRP A 66 30.30 -8.32 -44.58
N LYS A 67 31.34 -8.44 -43.75
CA LYS A 67 31.18 -8.75 -42.32
C LYS A 67 30.45 -7.62 -41.60
N ALA A 68 30.90 -6.38 -41.76
CA ALA A 68 30.25 -5.23 -41.14
C ALA A 68 28.79 -5.05 -41.63
N ALA A 69 28.53 -5.29 -42.92
CA ALA A 69 27.18 -5.28 -43.49
C ALA A 69 26.30 -6.41 -42.93
N ARG A 70 26.85 -7.63 -42.77
CA ARG A 70 26.14 -8.74 -42.12
C ARG A 70 25.82 -8.40 -40.67
N ASP A 71 26.79 -7.87 -39.95
CA ASP A 71 26.63 -7.55 -38.54
C ASP A 71 25.54 -6.49 -38.36
N THR A 72 25.56 -5.44 -39.18
CA THR A 72 24.52 -4.40 -39.23
C THR A 72 23.14 -4.99 -39.56
N ALA A 73 23.06 -5.88 -40.55
CA ALA A 73 21.81 -6.53 -40.95
C ALA A 73 21.24 -7.45 -39.85
N LEU A 74 22.11 -8.13 -39.09
CA LEU A 74 21.72 -9.01 -37.99
C LEU A 74 21.32 -8.25 -36.72
N VAL A 75 21.92 -7.08 -36.46
CA VAL A 75 21.46 -6.18 -35.38
C VAL A 75 20.11 -5.55 -35.75
N GLY A 76 19.92 -5.15 -37.01
CA GLY A 76 18.65 -4.63 -37.51
C GLY A 76 18.21 -3.35 -36.79
N VAL A 77 16.95 -3.29 -36.36
CA VAL A 77 16.39 -2.10 -35.68
C VAL A 77 17.14 -1.76 -34.39
N LEU A 78 17.81 -2.74 -33.77
CA LEU A 78 18.54 -2.54 -32.52
C LEU A 78 19.81 -1.68 -32.69
N THR A 79 20.24 -1.42 -33.92
CA THR A 79 21.40 -0.56 -34.22
C THR A 79 21.21 0.84 -33.66
N MET A 80 19.95 1.30 -33.52
CA MET A 80 19.66 2.60 -32.94
C MET A 80 20.07 2.74 -31.48
N PHE A 81 20.18 1.63 -30.74
CA PHE A 81 20.64 1.60 -29.34
C PHE A 81 22.16 1.44 -29.21
N ASN A 82 22.87 1.41 -30.34
CA ASN A 82 24.31 1.18 -30.40
C ASN A 82 24.73 -0.16 -29.77
N PHE A 83 23.94 -1.22 -30.01
CA PHE A 83 24.27 -2.58 -29.55
C PHE A 83 25.22 -3.31 -30.50
N ASP A 84 26.14 -4.05 -29.90
CA ASP A 84 27.01 -5.00 -30.59
C ASP A 84 26.34 -6.38 -30.63
N LEU A 85 26.68 -7.20 -31.64
CA LEU A 85 26.10 -8.54 -31.79
C LEU A 85 26.30 -9.45 -30.57
N THR A 86 27.37 -9.24 -29.79
CA THR A 86 27.67 -10.01 -28.59
C THR A 86 26.79 -9.64 -27.40
N GLU A 87 26.14 -8.48 -27.44
CA GLU A 87 25.25 -7.99 -26.38
C GLU A 87 23.80 -8.39 -26.63
N ILE A 88 23.44 -8.70 -27.88
CA ILE A 88 22.06 -9.02 -28.27
C ILE A 88 21.77 -10.47 -27.95
N ASP A 89 21.06 -10.66 -26.84
CA ASP A 89 20.49 -11.95 -26.47
C ASP A 89 19.09 -12.16 -27.08
N VAL A 90 18.39 -13.18 -26.60
CA VAL A 90 17.05 -13.54 -27.07
C VAL A 90 16.02 -12.47 -26.73
N ASP A 91 16.15 -11.83 -25.57
CA ASP A 91 15.19 -10.84 -25.05
C ASP A 91 15.32 -9.52 -25.81
N LEU A 92 16.54 -9.00 -25.97
CA LEU A 92 16.77 -7.81 -26.78
C LEU A 92 16.35 -8.03 -28.24
N ARG A 93 16.57 -9.24 -28.77
CA ARG A 93 16.13 -9.59 -30.13
C ARG A 93 14.62 -9.65 -30.25
N GLN A 94 13.92 -10.17 -29.25
CA GLN A 94 12.47 -10.15 -29.18
C GLN A 94 11.95 -8.71 -29.15
N GLY A 95 12.51 -7.85 -28.30
CA GLY A 95 12.17 -6.42 -28.24
C GLY A 95 12.36 -5.72 -29.59
N GLY A 96 13.47 -6.01 -30.27
CA GLY A 96 13.73 -5.51 -31.64
C GLY A 96 12.67 -5.98 -32.64
N ASN A 97 12.25 -7.24 -32.60
CA ASN A 97 11.22 -7.75 -33.50
C ASN A 97 9.86 -7.06 -33.27
N HIS A 98 9.47 -6.87 -32.00
CA HIS A 98 8.25 -6.13 -31.66
C HIS A 98 8.32 -4.68 -32.13
N LEU A 99 9.45 -4.00 -31.88
CA LEU A 99 9.65 -2.62 -32.29
C LEU A 99 9.60 -2.46 -33.81
N LEU A 100 10.23 -3.36 -34.57
CA LEU A 100 10.21 -3.33 -36.04
C LEU A 100 8.79 -3.43 -36.59
N LYS A 101 7.99 -4.37 -36.06
CA LYS A 101 6.58 -4.52 -36.45
C LYS A 101 5.77 -3.27 -36.12
N PHE A 102 5.95 -2.74 -34.90
CA PHE A 102 5.29 -1.52 -34.47
C PHE A 102 5.64 -0.33 -35.36
N MET A 103 6.91 -0.12 -35.72
CA MET A 103 7.33 0.98 -36.59
C MET A 103 6.65 0.91 -37.97
N GLN A 104 6.43 -0.30 -38.51
CA GLN A 104 5.71 -0.49 -39.77
C GLN A 104 4.24 -0.09 -39.65
N GLU A 105 3.58 -0.50 -38.56
CA GLU A 105 2.17 -0.15 -38.29
C GLU A 105 2.01 1.36 -37.99
N LEU A 106 2.94 1.93 -37.21
CA LEU A 106 2.99 3.34 -36.85
C LEU A 106 3.16 4.21 -38.09
N PHE A 107 4.04 3.81 -39.01
CA PHE A 107 4.24 4.54 -40.26
C PHE A 107 2.93 4.67 -41.05
N VAL A 108 2.13 3.61 -41.12
CA VAL A 108 0.82 3.64 -41.81
C VAL A 108 -0.12 4.62 -41.11
N GLN A 109 -0.31 4.47 -39.80
CA GLN A 109 -1.26 5.32 -39.05
C GLN A 109 -0.84 6.79 -39.00
N TYR A 110 0.46 7.05 -38.86
CA TYR A 110 0.99 8.41 -38.84
C TYR A 110 0.88 9.08 -40.21
N ASN A 111 1.07 8.35 -41.32
CA ASN A 111 0.80 8.90 -42.64
C ASN A 111 -0.69 9.21 -42.85
N ASN A 112 -1.59 8.35 -42.38
CA ASN A 112 -3.03 8.64 -42.41
C ASN A 112 -3.34 9.94 -41.63
N TYR A 113 -2.73 10.10 -40.46
CA TYR A 113 -2.79 11.35 -39.71
C TYR A 113 -2.27 12.54 -40.51
N LEU A 114 -1.15 12.44 -41.22
CA LEU A 114 -0.60 13.55 -42.02
C LEU A 114 -1.42 13.88 -43.27
N VAL A 115 -2.13 12.89 -43.85
CA VAL A 115 -3.07 13.10 -44.97
C VAL A 115 -4.26 13.94 -44.51
N GLY A 116 -4.76 13.68 -43.30
CA GLY A 116 -5.92 14.35 -42.72
C GLY A 116 -7.25 13.85 -43.29
N GLU A 117 -8.34 14.24 -42.64
CA GLU A 117 -9.71 13.94 -43.05
C GLU A 117 -10.34 15.19 -43.65
N GLU A 118 -10.96 15.07 -44.83
CA GLU A 118 -11.74 16.15 -45.44
C GLU A 118 -13.15 16.15 -44.86
N ILE A 119 -13.53 17.26 -44.24
CA ILE A 119 -14.84 17.45 -43.61
C ILE A 119 -15.44 18.76 -44.11
N SER A 120 -16.76 18.77 -44.33
CA SER A 120 -17.46 20.01 -44.62
C SER A 120 -17.42 20.93 -43.40
N ARG A 121 -17.06 22.20 -43.55
CA ARG A 121 -17.10 23.14 -42.42
C ARG A 121 -18.49 23.28 -41.79
N GLU A 122 -19.55 22.90 -42.50
CA GLU A 122 -20.92 22.83 -41.99
C GLU A 122 -21.06 21.79 -40.86
N ASP A 123 -20.30 20.70 -40.92
CA ASP A 123 -20.29 19.66 -39.88
C ASP A 123 -19.58 20.13 -38.59
N LEU A 124 -18.72 21.15 -38.71
CA LEU A 124 -17.99 21.74 -37.58
C LEU A 124 -18.69 22.98 -37.02
N TYR A 125 -19.29 23.80 -37.89
CA TYR A 125 -19.97 25.04 -37.52
C TYR A 125 -21.22 25.25 -38.40
N PRO A 126 -22.43 25.29 -37.81
CA PRO A 126 -23.65 25.52 -38.59
C PRO A 126 -23.62 26.91 -39.24
N CYS A 127 -24.00 27.00 -40.52
CA CYS A 127 -24.06 28.28 -41.22
C CYS A 127 -25.29 29.09 -40.75
N MET A 128 -25.04 30.21 -40.07
CA MET A 128 -26.10 31.06 -39.50
C MET A 128 -26.60 32.15 -40.47
N CYS A 129 -26.50 31.94 -41.79
CA CYS A 129 -27.00 32.94 -42.73
C CYS A 129 -28.53 32.87 -42.88
N ASP A 130 -29.13 34.00 -43.23
CA ASP A 130 -30.58 34.09 -43.52
C ASP A 130 -30.99 33.20 -44.71
N CYS A 131 -30.04 32.83 -45.58
CA CYS A 131 -30.24 31.85 -46.67
C CYS A 131 -30.65 30.44 -46.19
N HIS A 132 -30.44 30.10 -44.91
CA HIS A 132 -30.86 28.81 -44.34
C HIS A 132 -32.13 28.90 -43.48
N GLN A 133 -32.70 30.09 -43.25
CA GLN A 133 -33.88 30.28 -42.38
C GLN A 133 -35.23 29.89 -43.02
N GLY A 134 -35.23 29.40 -44.26
CA GLY A 134 -36.40 28.80 -44.88
C GLY A 134 -35.97 27.93 -46.05
N GLN A 135 -36.49 26.70 -46.15
CA GLN A 135 -36.14 25.67 -47.13
C GLN A 135 -36.43 26.02 -48.61
N ARG A 136 -36.30 27.28 -49.04
CA ARG A 136 -36.49 27.67 -50.45
C ARG A 136 -35.44 28.68 -50.89
N ARG A 137 -34.62 28.20 -51.83
CA ARG A 137 -33.63 28.87 -52.70
C ARG A 137 -32.20 28.84 -52.15
N LYS A 138 -31.42 27.90 -52.68
CA LYS A 138 -29.98 28.05 -52.92
C LYS A 138 -29.75 29.39 -53.61
N SER A 139 -29.49 30.46 -52.87
CA SER A 139 -28.94 31.67 -53.45
C SER A 139 -27.51 31.33 -53.89
N MET A 140 -27.32 31.02 -55.17
CA MET A 140 -25.98 30.98 -55.74
C MET A 140 -25.31 32.32 -55.47
N GLY A 141 -24.24 32.34 -54.67
CA GLY A 141 -23.42 33.53 -54.46
C GLY A 141 -23.40 34.15 -53.05
N CYS A 142 -23.92 33.50 -52.00
CA CYS A 142 -23.67 33.98 -50.64
C CYS A 142 -22.19 33.72 -50.25
N ASN A 143 -21.38 34.77 -50.15
CA ASN A 143 -19.97 34.67 -49.78
C ASN A 143 -19.74 34.04 -48.40
N LYS A 144 -20.65 34.26 -47.44
CA LYS A 144 -20.60 33.62 -46.12
C LYS A 144 -20.86 32.11 -46.21
N CYS A 145 -21.87 31.68 -46.98
CA CYS A 145 -22.10 30.26 -47.27
C CYS A 145 -20.89 29.64 -47.96
N ASN A 146 -20.33 30.27 -48.99
CA ASN A 146 -19.19 29.70 -49.72
C ASN A 146 -17.97 29.48 -48.80
N TYR A 147 -17.78 30.35 -47.80
CA TYR A 147 -16.74 30.19 -46.79
C TYR A 147 -17.06 29.14 -45.72
N HIS A 148 -18.34 28.98 -45.35
CA HIS A 148 -18.82 28.05 -44.32
C HIS A 148 -19.16 26.63 -44.83
N HIS A 149 -19.38 26.45 -46.14
CA HIS A 149 -19.57 25.15 -46.79
C HIS A 149 -18.33 24.72 -47.61
N ALA A 150 -17.20 25.42 -47.44
CA ALA A 150 -15.93 24.96 -47.97
C ALA A 150 -15.46 23.72 -47.21
N GLU A 151 -14.87 22.77 -47.93
CA GLU A 151 -14.18 21.63 -47.32
C GLU A 151 -12.97 22.14 -46.51
N THR A 152 -12.81 21.59 -45.31
CA THR A 152 -11.66 21.84 -44.45
C THR A 152 -11.04 20.51 -44.07
N ARG A 153 -9.71 20.50 -44.05
CA ARG A 153 -8.95 19.34 -43.63
C ARG A 153 -8.73 19.40 -42.12
N ILE A 154 -9.09 18.33 -41.43
CA ILE A 154 -8.82 18.15 -40.01
C ILE A 154 -7.82 17.02 -39.79
N TYR A 155 -7.14 17.04 -38.65
CA TYR A 155 -6.08 16.11 -38.31
C TYR A 155 -6.35 15.51 -36.93
N ARG A 156 -6.73 14.23 -36.87
CA ARG A 156 -7.05 13.51 -35.63
C ARG A 156 -5.94 12.55 -35.25
N TYR A 157 -5.29 12.80 -34.13
CA TYR A 157 -4.16 11.99 -33.65
C TYR A 157 -4.59 10.71 -32.90
N SER A 158 -5.88 10.53 -32.62
CA SER A 158 -6.43 9.43 -31.79
C SER A 158 -6.02 8.03 -32.25
N ALA A 159 -6.09 7.74 -33.56
CA ALA A 159 -5.68 6.43 -34.09
C ALA A 159 -4.20 6.11 -33.82
N VAL A 160 -3.33 7.13 -33.87
CA VAL A 160 -1.91 6.98 -33.52
C VAL A 160 -1.76 6.79 -32.02
N TYR A 161 -2.47 7.58 -31.21
CA TYR A 161 -2.49 7.45 -29.76
C TYR A 161 -2.90 6.04 -29.31
N ASP A 162 -3.98 5.50 -29.88
CA ASP A 162 -4.49 4.16 -29.55
C ASP A 162 -3.50 3.06 -29.91
N LEU A 163 -2.88 3.15 -31.09
CA LEU A 163 -1.85 2.21 -31.52
C LEU A 163 -0.65 2.22 -30.55
N VAL A 164 -0.16 3.41 -30.19
CA VAL A 164 0.97 3.56 -29.25
C VAL A 164 0.57 3.06 -27.86
N SER A 165 -0.60 3.43 -27.38
CA SER A 165 -1.10 3.03 -26.05
C SER A 165 -1.22 1.51 -25.94
N LYS A 166 -1.73 0.84 -26.98
CA LYS A 166 -1.79 -0.62 -27.07
C LYS A 166 -0.40 -1.25 -27.03
N PHE A 167 0.56 -0.68 -27.76
CA PHE A 167 1.94 -1.19 -27.77
C PHE A 167 2.64 -0.99 -26.42
N VAL A 168 2.41 0.13 -25.74
CA VAL A 168 2.93 0.37 -24.37
C VAL A 168 2.32 -0.64 -23.39
N THR A 169 1.01 -0.92 -23.48
CA THR A 169 0.36 -1.99 -22.68
C THR A 169 0.98 -3.36 -22.94
N GLN A 170 1.33 -3.66 -24.19
CA GLN A 170 2.03 -4.89 -24.52
C GLN A 170 3.43 -4.92 -23.88
N ALA A 171 4.19 -3.82 -23.97
CA ALA A 171 5.52 -3.75 -23.38
C ALA A 171 5.51 -3.94 -21.85
N GLU A 172 4.47 -3.48 -21.16
CA GLU A 172 4.28 -3.68 -19.71
C GLU A 172 4.11 -5.16 -19.30
N GLN A 173 3.82 -6.06 -20.25
CA GLN A 173 3.66 -7.50 -20.03
C GLN A 173 4.89 -8.32 -20.40
N GLU A 174 5.88 -7.69 -21.05
CA GLU A 174 7.11 -8.36 -21.50
C GLU A 174 8.19 -8.39 -20.41
N ASN A 175 9.25 -9.16 -20.66
CA ASN A 175 10.42 -9.12 -19.78
C ASN A 175 11.12 -7.74 -19.81
N PRO A 176 11.87 -7.36 -18.76
CA PRO A 176 12.38 -6.00 -18.62
C PRO A 176 13.30 -5.52 -19.75
N GLU A 177 14.11 -6.40 -20.33
CA GLU A 177 15.02 -6.04 -21.42
C GLU A 177 14.26 -5.81 -22.73
N THR A 178 13.32 -6.71 -23.05
CA THR A 178 12.38 -6.58 -24.17
C THR A 178 11.56 -5.29 -24.05
N ALA A 179 10.95 -5.06 -22.88
CA ALA A 179 10.12 -3.89 -22.60
C ALA A 179 10.90 -2.58 -22.72
N ALA A 180 12.14 -2.53 -22.22
CA ALA A 180 12.98 -1.33 -22.32
C ALA A 180 13.26 -0.96 -23.78
N VAL A 181 13.63 -1.94 -24.62
CA VAL A 181 13.83 -1.73 -26.06
C VAL A 181 12.56 -1.20 -26.72
N MET A 182 11.41 -1.81 -26.45
CA MET A 182 10.12 -1.41 -26.99
C MET A 182 9.78 0.04 -26.62
N LEU A 183 9.83 0.37 -25.32
CA LEU A 183 9.46 1.69 -24.78
C LEU A 183 10.39 2.80 -25.25
N LEU A 184 11.70 2.56 -25.26
CA LEU A 184 12.67 3.54 -25.76
C LEU A 184 12.53 3.77 -27.26
N GLY A 185 12.29 2.70 -28.03
CA GLY A 185 12.02 2.79 -29.46
C GLY A 185 10.79 3.65 -29.75
N VAL A 186 9.67 3.40 -29.05
CA VAL A 186 8.46 4.21 -29.17
C VAL A 186 8.71 5.66 -28.79
N ALA A 187 9.43 5.92 -27.69
CA ALA A 187 9.78 7.28 -27.28
C ALA A 187 10.51 8.03 -28.40
N LYS A 188 11.49 7.38 -29.06
CA LYS A 188 12.18 7.95 -30.21
C LYS A 188 11.22 8.29 -31.35
N GLU A 189 10.34 7.36 -31.72
CA GLU A 189 9.38 7.59 -32.81
C GLU A 189 8.42 8.75 -32.51
N LEU A 190 7.93 8.86 -31.27
CA LEU A 190 7.09 9.99 -30.85
C LEU A 190 7.82 11.34 -30.97
N MET A 191 9.12 11.40 -30.66
CA MET A 191 9.90 12.64 -30.77
C MET A 191 10.11 13.11 -32.22
N LEU A 192 9.93 12.23 -33.20
CA LEU A 192 10.08 12.55 -34.63
C LEU A 192 8.80 13.12 -35.26
N GLN A 193 7.67 12.99 -34.59
CA GLN A 193 6.38 13.39 -35.13
C GLN A 193 6.19 14.91 -35.12
N LYS A 194 5.44 15.37 -36.12
CA LYS A 194 5.20 16.79 -36.40
C LYS A 194 3.71 17.02 -36.53
N GLU A 195 3.26 18.14 -35.96
CA GLU A 195 1.87 18.56 -36.02
C GLU A 195 1.64 19.37 -37.32
N PRO A 196 0.66 18.98 -38.16
CA PRO A 196 0.22 19.79 -39.29
C PRO A 196 -0.46 21.09 -38.82
N PRO A 197 -0.53 22.13 -39.67
CA PRO A 197 -1.29 23.34 -39.36
C PRO A 197 -2.78 23.00 -39.17
N GLN A 198 -3.31 23.18 -37.96
CA GLN A 198 -4.72 22.87 -37.65
C GLN A 198 -5.62 24.10 -37.80
N VAL A 199 -6.83 23.88 -38.32
CA VAL A 199 -7.92 24.88 -38.40
C VAL A 199 -9.07 24.41 -37.51
N GLY A 200 -9.03 24.77 -36.23
CA GLY A 200 -10.08 24.42 -35.26
C GLY A 200 -9.52 24.07 -33.88
N GLN A 201 -10.38 24.04 -32.86
CA GLN A 201 -10.04 23.55 -31.52
C GLN A 201 -10.60 22.14 -31.35
N ALA A 202 -9.74 21.13 -31.28
CA ALA A 202 -10.15 19.80 -30.83
C ALA A 202 -10.42 19.83 -29.31
N GLN A 203 -11.49 19.17 -28.87
CA GLN A 203 -11.86 19.11 -27.45
C GLN A 203 -11.17 17.95 -26.70
N ASP A 204 -10.81 16.88 -27.41
CA ASP A 204 -10.19 15.69 -26.82
C ASP A 204 -8.65 15.81 -26.81
N PRO A 205 -7.99 15.71 -25.63
CA PRO A 205 -6.54 15.69 -25.51
C PRO A 205 -5.83 14.56 -26.30
N THR A 206 -6.52 13.48 -26.64
CA THR A 206 -5.97 12.35 -27.42
C THR A 206 -5.94 12.63 -28.92
N GLU A 207 -6.78 13.55 -29.41
CA GLU A 207 -6.81 13.98 -30.81
C GLU A 207 -5.74 15.02 -31.14
N VAL A 208 -5.24 15.73 -30.14
CA VAL A 208 -4.19 16.76 -30.27
C VAL A 208 -2.82 16.14 -30.02
N LEU A 209 -1.94 16.16 -31.04
CA LEU A 209 -0.61 15.56 -30.99
C LEU A 209 0.17 15.97 -29.74
N LYS A 210 0.25 17.28 -29.45
CA LYS A 210 1.04 17.79 -28.31
C LYS A 210 0.56 17.21 -26.97
N SER A 211 -0.74 17.15 -26.76
CA SER A 211 -1.34 16.65 -25.51
C SER A 211 -1.23 15.13 -25.41
N ALA A 212 -1.51 14.42 -26.51
CA ALA A 212 -1.43 12.98 -26.62
C ALA A 212 0.00 12.47 -26.39
N VAL A 213 1.00 13.08 -27.04
CA VAL A 213 2.41 12.72 -26.89
C VAL A 213 2.89 12.95 -25.46
N VAL A 214 2.49 14.03 -24.79
CA VAL A 214 2.86 14.26 -23.38
C VAL A 214 2.32 13.16 -22.47
N GLN A 215 1.06 12.74 -22.65
CA GLN A 215 0.47 11.65 -21.85
C GLN A 215 1.19 10.31 -22.08
N LEU A 216 1.46 9.98 -23.35
CA LEU A 216 2.20 8.76 -23.71
C LEU A 216 3.62 8.79 -23.13
N MET A 217 4.32 9.93 -23.23
CA MET A 217 5.68 10.08 -22.71
C MET A 217 5.73 10.00 -21.18
N GLU A 218 4.75 10.53 -20.46
CA GLU A 218 4.69 10.34 -19.00
C GLU A 218 4.52 8.86 -18.66
N ARG A 219 3.60 8.13 -19.33
CA ARG A 219 3.44 6.68 -19.14
C ARG A 219 4.74 5.91 -19.43
N ILE A 220 5.36 6.16 -20.59
CA ILE A 220 6.61 5.52 -21.00
C ILE A 220 7.73 5.78 -19.99
N THR A 221 7.93 7.04 -19.59
CA THR A 221 9.02 7.41 -18.68
C THR A 221 8.81 6.88 -17.27
N VAL A 222 7.58 6.88 -16.75
CA VAL A 222 7.24 6.26 -15.46
C VAL A 222 7.53 4.77 -15.48
N THR A 223 7.12 4.05 -16.53
CA THR A 223 7.37 2.61 -16.67
C THR A 223 8.86 2.31 -16.76
N LEU A 224 9.61 3.05 -17.60
CA LEU A 224 11.07 2.92 -17.69
C LEU A 224 11.77 3.21 -16.36
N GLN A 225 11.37 4.27 -15.64
CA GLN A 225 11.92 4.61 -14.33
C GLN A 225 11.77 3.46 -13.33
N LYS A 226 10.56 2.91 -13.21
CA LYS A 226 10.29 1.79 -12.29
C LYS A 226 11.12 0.57 -12.67
N MET A 227 11.09 0.21 -13.95
CA MET A 227 11.78 -0.96 -14.47
C MET A 227 13.29 -0.91 -14.22
N LEU A 228 13.94 0.24 -14.49
CA LEU A 228 15.37 0.44 -14.27
C LEU A 228 15.78 0.38 -12.78
N VAL A 229 14.83 0.51 -11.84
CA VAL A 229 15.07 0.42 -10.40
C VAL A 229 14.79 -1.00 -9.88
N LEU A 230 13.68 -1.59 -10.31
CA LEU A 230 13.22 -2.92 -9.87
C LEU A 230 14.13 -4.03 -10.39
N HIS A 231 14.61 -3.94 -11.62
CA HIS A 231 15.35 -5.01 -12.27
C HIS A 231 16.86 -4.77 -12.31
N ASN A 232 17.61 -5.87 -12.39
CA ASN A 232 19.08 -5.84 -12.45
C ASN A 232 19.55 -5.90 -13.90
N PHE A 233 19.64 -4.74 -14.55
CA PHE A 233 20.24 -4.65 -15.86
C PHE A 233 21.78 -4.75 -15.78
N PRO A 234 22.44 -5.43 -16.73
CA PRO A 234 23.88 -5.30 -16.91
C PRO A 234 24.29 -3.83 -17.02
N ASN A 235 25.36 -3.43 -16.32
CA ASN A 235 25.78 -2.02 -16.24
C ASN A 235 25.99 -1.36 -17.62
N ASN A 236 26.48 -2.12 -18.60
CA ASN A 236 26.66 -1.64 -19.96
C ASN A 236 25.31 -1.36 -20.65
N LEU A 237 24.38 -2.33 -20.56
CA LEU A 237 23.03 -2.21 -21.11
C LEU A 237 22.26 -1.04 -20.48
N TYR A 238 22.31 -0.91 -19.15
CA TYR A 238 21.72 0.21 -18.42
C TYR A 238 22.21 1.56 -18.95
N ARG A 239 23.53 1.73 -19.14
CA ARG A 239 24.11 2.97 -19.67
C ARG A 239 23.62 3.25 -21.08
N LYS A 240 23.64 2.26 -21.97
CA LYS A 240 23.17 2.41 -23.35
C LYS A 240 21.71 2.86 -23.40
N PHE A 241 20.83 2.31 -22.56
CA PHE A 241 19.44 2.76 -22.45
C PHE A 241 19.29 4.21 -21.98
N VAL A 242 20.00 4.58 -20.92
CA VAL A 242 19.96 5.96 -20.38
C VAL A 242 20.55 6.96 -21.37
N ASP A 243 21.68 6.62 -22.00
CA ASP A 243 22.37 7.48 -22.96
C ASP A 243 21.57 7.63 -24.26
N PHE A 244 20.93 6.55 -24.72
CA PHE A 244 19.98 6.61 -25.84
C PHE A 244 18.85 7.60 -25.57
N PHE A 245 18.22 7.52 -24.40
CA PHE A 245 17.11 8.41 -24.05
C PHE A 245 17.56 9.88 -23.93
N LYS A 246 18.74 10.13 -23.35
CA LYS A 246 19.34 11.47 -23.28
C LYS A 246 19.67 12.05 -24.65
N ALA A 247 19.98 11.20 -25.62
CA ALA A 247 20.31 11.62 -26.98
C ALA A 247 19.07 11.97 -27.83
N LEU A 248 17.86 11.71 -27.34
CA LEU A 248 16.62 12.07 -28.06
C LEU A 248 16.49 13.59 -28.19
N VAL A 249 16.02 14.03 -29.35
CA VAL A 249 15.74 15.43 -29.63
C VAL A 249 14.29 15.72 -29.23
N PHE A 250 14.09 16.29 -28.04
CA PHE A 250 12.75 16.57 -27.53
C PHE A 250 12.15 17.82 -28.20
N PRO A 251 10.87 17.77 -28.64
CA PRO A 251 10.14 18.97 -29.03
C PRO A 251 9.78 19.82 -27.79
N PRO A 252 9.42 21.11 -27.96
CA PRO A 252 9.19 22.03 -26.84
C PRO A 252 8.18 21.55 -25.79
N HIS A 253 7.11 20.87 -26.21
CA HIS A 253 6.08 20.33 -25.32
C HIS A 253 6.56 19.11 -24.50
N CYS A 254 7.73 18.54 -24.81
CA CYS A 254 8.30 17.37 -24.14
C CYS A 254 9.63 17.65 -23.42
N TYR A 255 10.10 18.90 -23.32
CA TYR A 255 11.37 19.20 -22.65
C TYR A 255 11.42 18.78 -21.16
N CYS A 256 10.27 18.70 -20.50
CA CYS A 256 10.18 18.22 -19.12
C CYS A 256 10.61 16.74 -18.96
N PHE A 257 10.70 15.98 -20.06
CA PHE A 257 11.08 14.57 -20.06
C PHE A 257 12.58 14.33 -20.19
N ALA A 258 13.36 15.28 -20.74
CA ALA A 258 14.75 15.08 -21.14
C ALA A 258 15.66 14.48 -20.05
N ASN A 259 15.39 14.80 -18.78
CA ASN A 259 16.16 14.33 -17.63
C ASN A 259 15.42 13.28 -16.77
N ARG A 260 14.27 12.76 -17.20
CA ARG A 260 13.46 11.85 -16.38
C ARG A 260 14.15 10.50 -16.14
N LEU A 261 15.03 10.04 -17.03
CA LEU A 261 15.82 8.81 -16.80
C LEU A 261 17.16 9.05 -16.10
N ASN A 262 17.42 10.26 -15.61
CA ASN A 262 18.59 10.55 -14.76
C ASN A 262 18.36 10.07 -13.32
N ILE A 263 18.04 8.78 -13.17
CA ILE A 263 17.83 8.14 -11.89
C ILE A 263 19.18 7.71 -11.30
N LEU A 264 19.29 7.70 -9.97
CA LEU A 264 20.53 7.23 -9.34
C LEU A 264 20.61 5.70 -9.48
N PRO A 265 21.71 5.11 -9.95
CA PRO A 265 21.89 3.67 -9.89
C PRO A 265 22.02 3.21 -8.43
N TRP A 266 21.73 1.94 -8.15
CA TRP A 266 21.88 1.37 -6.80
C TRP A 266 23.30 1.53 -6.22
N HIS A 267 24.31 1.56 -7.10
CA HIS A 267 25.72 1.73 -6.75
C HIS A 267 26.15 3.21 -6.61
N ASP A 268 25.23 4.18 -6.73
CA ASP A 268 25.57 5.58 -6.50
C ASP A 268 26.03 5.78 -5.04
N TYR A 269 27.11 6.54 -4.87
CA TYR A 269 27.74 6.77 -3.57
C TYR A 269 26.79 7.45 -2.57
N LEU A 270 26.00 8.45 -2.99
CA LEU A 270 25.08 9.14 -2.07
C LEU A 270 23.99 8.17 -1.61
N LEU A 271 23.35 7.47 -2.56
CA LEU A 271 22.32 6.49 -2.24
C LEU A 271 22.86 5.37 -1.33
N THR A 272 24.01 4.79 -1.68
CA THR A 272 24.62 3.70 -0.90
C THR A 272 24.98 4.18 0.51
N SER A 273 25.53 5.39 0.66
CA SER A 273 25.84 5.96 1.98
C SER A 273 24.59 6.12 2.87
N VAL A 274 23.43 6.45 2.27
CA VAL A 274 22.14 6.51 2.96
C VAL A 274 21.67 5.11 3.37
N LEU A 275 21.66 4.15 2.44
CA LEU A 275 21.22 2.77 2.70
C LEU A 275 22.08 2.10 3.79
N MET A 276 23.38 2.37 3.79
CA MET A 276 24.34 1.88 4.79
C MET A 276 24.26 2.64 6.13
N GLY A 277 23.54 3.76 6.19
CA GLY A 277 23.35 4.56 7.39
C GLY A 277 24.54 5.47 7.75
N GLN A 278 25.49 5.64 6.84
CA GLN A 278 26.61 6.56 6.97
C GLN A 278 26.17 8.01 6.72
N ASN A 279 25.11 8.20 5.93
CA ASN A 279 24.50 9.50 5.66
C ASN A 279 23.01 9.48 6.04
N ILE A 280 22.68 9.99 7.22
CA ILE A 280 21.30 10.00 7.72
C ILE A 280 20.46 11.17 7.18
N THR A 281 21.09 12.20 6.60
CA THR A 281 20.40 13.40 6.10
C THR A 281 20.09 13.32 4.61
N GLY A 282 20.77 12.42 3.88
CA GLY A 282 20.73 12.38 2.42
C GLY A 282 21.40 13.60 1.78
N GLU A 283 22.25 14.33 2.50
CA GLU A 283 22.94 15.52 2.02
C GLU A 283 24.43 15.24 1.81
N ARG A 284 25.01 15.73 0.72
CA ARG A 284 26.48 15.78 0.54
C ARG A 284 26.90 17.12 -0.04
N THR A 285 28.10 17.56 0.28
CA THR A 285 28.71 18.73 -0.38
C THR A 285 29.67 18.27 -1.47
N LYS A 286 29.42 18.65 -2.72
CA LYS A 286 30.27 18.35 -3.86
C LYS A 286 30.74 19.67 -4.49
N LYS A 287 32.05 19.90 -4.51
CA LYS A 287 32.68 21.14 -5.04
C LYS A 287 32.03 22.42 -4.46
N GLY A 288 31.77 22.44 -3.16
CA GLY A 288 31.14 23.57 -2.46
C GLY A 288 29.61 23.69 -2.62
N LYS A 289 28.97 22.88 -3.46
CA LYS A 289 27.51 22.87 -3.64
C LYS A 289 26.88 21.73 -2.84
N LYS A 290 25.79 22.04 -2.12
CA LYS A 290 24.96 21.04 -1.43
C LYS A 290 24.12 20.26 -2.45
N GLU A 291 24.20 18.94 -2.40
CA GLU A 291 23.39 17.99 -3.15
C GLU A 291 22.52 17.21 -2.16
N PHE A 292 21.27 16.95 -2.53
CA PHE A 292 20.32 16.18 -1.74
C PHE A 292 19.93 14.91 -2.49
N LEU A 293 19.65 13.84 -1.75
CA LEU A 293 19.03 12.63 -2.29
C LEU A 293 17.60 12.96 -2.71
N TRP A 294 17.42 13.16 -4.01
CA TRP A 294 16.18 13.61 -4.59
C TRP A 294 15.90 12.74 -5.83
N GLU A 295 14.87 11.91 -5.73
CA GLU A 295 14.40 10.99 -6.77
C GLU A 295 12.89 11.10 -7.00
N PRO A 296 12.41 11.12 -8.26
CA PRO A 296 10.99 11.28 -8.58
C PRO A 296 10.13 10.17 -7.96
N LEU A 297 8.86 10.46 -7.70
CA LEU A 297 7.97 9.56 -6.95
C LEU A 297 7.93 8.11 -7.50
N PRO A 298 7.86 7.85 -8.82
CA PRO A 298 7.89 6.48 -9.34
C PRO A 298 9.15 5.72 -8.96
N VAL A 299 10.31 6.39 -8.91
CA VAL A 299 11.58 5.82 -8.46
C VAL A 299 11.54 5.53 -6.97
N VAL A 300 10.98 6.45 -6.16
CA VAL A 300 10.80 6.22 -4.72
C VAL A 300 9.93 4.99 -4.47
N GLN A 301 8.80 4.88 -5.16
CA GLN A 301 7.90 3.72 -5.06
C GLN A 301 8.62 2.43 -5.45
N ALA A 302 9.33 2.41 -6.58
CA ALA A 302 10.07 1.24 -7.03
C ALA A 302 11.19 0.83 -6.05
N ARG A 303 11.89 1.80 -5.44
CA ARG A 303 12.88 1.49 -4.40
C ARG A 303 12.25 0.90 -3.15
N VAL A 304 11.11 1.44 -2.74
CA VAL A 304 10.35 0.94 -1.58
C VAL A 304 9.89 -0.48 -1.85
N GLU A 305 9.31 -0.75 -3.01
CA GLU A 305 8.87 -2.06 -3.47
C GLU A 305 10.03 -3.08 -3.43
N ARG A 306 11.13 -2.79 -4.13
CA ARG A 306 12.29 -3.69 -4.15
C ARG A 306 12.86 -3.97 -2.76
N LEU A 307 13.00 -2.94 -1.91
CA LEU A 307 13.53 -3.14 -0.55
C LEU A 307 12.55 -3.91 0.34
N LYS A 308 11.24 -3.81 0.11
CA LYS A 308 10.22 -4.62 0.80
C LYS A 308 10.30 -6.08 0.37
N ASP A 309 10.44 -6.34 -0.93
CA ASP A 309 10.50 -7.69 -1.50
C ASP A 309 11.79 -8.42 -1.09
N GLU A 310 12.89 -7.69 -0.99
CA GLU A 310 14.17 -8.20 -0.46
C GLU A 310 14.19 -8.27 1.08
N ALA A 311 13.09 -7.95 1.78
CA ALA A 311 12.99 -7.86 3.25
C ALA A 311 14.04 -6.95 3.92
N LYS A 312 14.58 -5.96 3.19
CA LYS A 312 15.59 -5.00 3.65
C LYS A 312 14.96 -3.78 4.32
N TYR A 313 14.21 -4.02 5.41
CA TYR A 313 13.44 -2.97 6.11
C TYR A 313 14.30 -1.87 6.76
N ARG A 314 15.50 -2.21 7.27
CA ARG A 314 16.40 -1.21 7.87
C ARG A 314 16.95 -0.22 6.81
N PRO A 315 17.52 -0.68 5.67
CA PRO A 315 17.84 0.21 4.55
C PRO A 315 16.64 1.01 4.03
N LEU A 316 15.46 0.39 3.95
CA LEU A 316 14.21 1.07 3.54
C LEU A 316 13.87 2.26 4.43
N VAL A 317 13.92 2.08 5.76
CA VAL A 317 13.66 3.18 6.70
C VAL A 317 14.69 4.29 6.56
N ARG A 318 15.97 3.96 6.39
CA ARG A 318 17.03 4.96 6.17
C ARG A 318 16.78 5.77 4.90
N TYR A 319 16.44 5.08 3.81
CA TYR A 319 16.09 5.69 2.54
C TYR A 319 14.89 6.64 2.67
N LEU A 320 13.77 6.18 3.23
CA LEU A 320 12.57 6.99 3.41
C LEU A 320 12.83 8.20 4.31
N LYS A 321 13.65 8.08 5.36
CA LYS A 321 14.00 9.23 6.23
C LYS A 321 14.80 10.31 5.48
N ALA A 322 15.65 9.93 4.52
CA ALA A 322 16.57 10.83 3.84
C ALA A 322 16.06 11.39 2.50
N VAL A 323 15.28 10.61 1.75
CA VAL A 323 14.86 10.99 0.39
C VAL A 323 13.87 12.15 0.40
N ARG A 324 14.06 13.06 -0.56
CA ARG A 324 13.14 14.14 -0.89
C ARG A 324 12.30 13.74 -2.10
N CYS A 325 11.12 14.33 -2.25
CA CYS A 325 10.27 14.12 -3.42
C CYS A 325 9.58 15.43 -3.87
N ASN A 326 9.29 15.60 -5.16
CA ASN A 326 8.41 16.66 -5.67
C ASN A 326 7.00 16.52 -5.12
N ASP A 327 6.53 15.27 -5.01
CA ASP A 327 5.21 14.95 -4.46
C ASP A 327 5.35 14.69 -2.96
N SER A 328 5.23 15.76 -2.16
CA SER A 328 5.37 15.68 -0.71
C SER A 328 4.23 14.88 -0.07
N LEU A 329 3.03 14.87 -0.66
CA LEU A 329 1.85 14.18 -0.14
C LEU A 329 1.98 12.67 -0.29
N LEU A 330 2.29 12.17 -1.48
CA LEU A 330 2.47 10.73 -1.69
C LEU A 330 3.75 10.21 -1.03
N LEU A 331 4.80 11.03 -0.93
CA LEU A 331 5.96 10.68 -0.11
C LEU A 331 5.60 10.56 1.38
N LYS A 332 4.71 11.41 1.90
CA LYS A 332 4.25 11.37 3.29
C LYS A 332 3.52 10.06 3.60
N VAL A 333 2.68 9.57 2.69
CA VAL A 333 2.02 8.26 2.82
C VAL A 333 3.05 7.12 2.96
N LEU A 334 4.15 7.16 2.18
CA LEU A 334 5.23 6.19 2.31
C LEU A 334 6.00 6.34 3.64
N LYS A 335 6.21 7.58 4.10
CA LYS A 335 6.89 7.88 5.38
C LYS A 335 6.05 7.49 6.59
N ASP A 336 4.73 7.53 6.51
CA ASP A 336 3.83 7.10 7.59
C ASP A 336 3.97 5.60 7.89
N LYS A 337 4.48 4.79 6.94
CA LYS A 337 4.83 3.37 7.14
C LYS A 337 6.19 3.14 7.82
N ILE A 338 6.97 4.19 8.12
CA ILE A 338 8.28 4.04 8.78
C ILE A 338 8.19 3.28 10.10
N PRO A 339 7.30 3.61 11.06
CA PRO A 339 7.21 2.89 12.33
C PRO A 339 6.94 1.40 12.15
N PHE A 340 6.04 1.06 11.21
CA PHE A 340 5.75 -0.32 10.85
C PHE A 340 7.01 -1.07 10.37
N TYR A 341 7.78 -0.49 9.45
CA TYR A 341 9.02 -1.09 8.97
C TYR A 341 10.10 -1.15 10.07
N MET A 342 10.11 -0.21 11.02
CA MET A 342 11.00 -0.26 12.19
C MET A 342 10.73 -1.48 13.07
N CYS A 343 9.46 -1.76 13.36
CA CYS A 343 9.05 -2.98 14.07
C CYS A 343 9.47 -4.25 13.30
N LYS A 344 9.38 -4.25 11.96
CA LYS A 344 9.77 -5.41 11.12
C LYS A 344 11.25 -5.79 11.18
N TYR A 345 12.15 -4.89 11.58
CA TYR A 345 13.56 -5.25 11.86
C TYR A 345 13.93 -5.21 13.35
N GLY A 346 12.93 -5.12 14.23
CA GLY A 346 13.09 -5.25 15.67
C GLY A 346 13.34 -3.94 16.43
N ASP A 347 13.22 -2.77 15.79
CA ASP A 347 13.41 -1.46 16.44
C ASP A 347 12.07 -0.86 16.90
N PHE A 348 11.45 -1.51 17.88
CA PHE A 348 10.16 -1.07 18.42
C PHE A 348 10.25 0.25 19.22
N ASP A 349 11.34 0.46 19.97
CA ASP A 349 11.56 1.71 20.71
C ASP A 349 11.72 2.89 19.74
N GLY A 350 12.50 2.71 18.66
CA GLY A 350 12.64 3.72 17.62
C GLY A 350 11.31 3.97 16.88
N ALA A 351 10.52 2.93 16.63
CA ALA A 351 9.19 3.06 16.03
C ALA A 351 8.26 3.92 16.89
N ALA A 352 8.22 3.64 18.20
CA ALA A 352 7.45 4.39 19.20
C ALA A 352 7.84 5.88 19.23
N GLN A 353 9.14 6.18 19.19
CA GLN A 353 9.62 7.56 19.16
C GLN A 353 9.24 8.27 17.85
N VAL A 354 9.35 7.60 16.71
CA VAL A 354 9.03 8.19 15.40
C VAL A 354 7.54 8.48 15.27
N LEU A 355 6.67 7.64 15.83
CA LEU A 355 5.23 7.89 15.90
C LEU A 355 4.90 9.24 16.54
N LEU A 356 5.53 9.53 17.68
CA LEU A 356 5.29 10.72 18.49
C LEU A 356 6.13 11.94 18.08
N ASN A 357 7.05 11.83 17.11
CA ASN A 357 7.98 12.91 16.80
C ASN A 357 7.34 14.03 15.95
N TRP A 358 7.47 15.29 16.37
CA TRP A 358 6.81 16.48 15.79
C TRP A 358 7.76 17.35 14.95
N LYS A 359 8.93 16.84 14.54
CA LYS A 359 9.97 17.65 13.88
C LYS A 359 9.63 18.21 12.48
N SER A 360 8.38 18.14 12.02
CA SER A 360 7.90 18.83 10.80
C SER A 360 6.68 19.69 11.11
N VAL A 361 6.58 20.82 10.41
CA VAL A 361 5.48 21.81 10.50
C VAL A 361 4.10 21.20 10.20
N ASP A 362 4.07 20.06 9.51
CA ASP A 362 2.87 19.23 9.34
C ASP A 362 2.82 18.14 10.42
N CYS A 363 1.72 18.06 11.17
CA CYS A 363 1.38 17.10 12.26
C CYS A 363 2.11 15.74 12.24
N CYS A 364 2.39 15.18 13.43
CA CYS A 364 3.05 13.87 13.57
C CYS A 364 2.29 12.69 12.92
N ILE A 365 2.96 11.53 12.83
CA ILE A 365 2.38 10.32 12.21
C ILE A 365 1.12 9.88 12.97
N VAL A 366 1.15 9.97 14.30
CA VAL A 366 0.01 9.61 15.15
C VAL A 366 -1.27 10.34 14.78
N CYS A 367 -1.21 11.60 14.32
CA CYS A 367 -2.40 12.36 13.90
C CYS A 367 -3.17 11.71 12.73
N ARG A 368 -2.53 10.79 11.98
CA ARG A 368 -3.09 10.14 10.79
C ARG A 368 -3.42 8.66 10.99
N ILE A 369 -3.15 8.13 12.18
CA ILE A 369 -3.45 6.74 12.52
C ILE A 369 -4.96 6.56 12.70
N THR A 370 -5.49 5.51 12.08
CA THR A 370 -6.88 5.09 12.25
C THR A 370 -7.07 4.22 13.50
N PRO A 371 -8.30 4.08 14.03
CA PRO A 371 -8.59 3.19 15.16
C PRO A 371 -8.11 1.74 14.97
N ALA A 372 -8.22 1.20 13.76
CA ALA A 372 -7.77 -0.16 13.45
C ALA A 372 -6.25 -0.28 13.50
N GLU A 373 -5.53 0.69 12.92
CA GLU A 373 -4.07 0.74 12.96
C GLU A 373 -3.54 0.95 14.39
N PHE A 374 -4.25 1.74 15.21
CA PHE A 374 -3.93 1.92 16.63
C PHE A 374 -3.95 0.57 17.37
N ALA A 375 -5.01 -0.22 17.21
CA ALA A 375 -5.11 -1.55 17.83
C ALA A 375 -3.97 -2.49 17.36
N VAL A 376 -3.61 -2.46 16.07
CA VAL A 376 -2.47 -3.22 15.55
C VAL A 376 -1.14 -2.76 16.16
N TYR A 377 -0.90 -1.45 16.27
CA TYR A 377 0.30 -0.93 16.93
C TYR A 377 0.36 -1.32 18.40
N LEU A 378 -0.76 -1.26 19.14
CA LEU A 378 -0.83 -1.73 20.53
C LEU A 378 -0.42 -3.21 20.63
N LYS A 379 -0.99 -4.05 19.76
CA LYS A 379 -0.65 -5.47 19.66
C LYS A 379 0.84 -5.63 19.39
N MET A 380 1.38 -4.99 18.35
CA MET A 380 2.81 -5.05 17.99
C MET A 380 3.73 -4.65 19.15
N PHE A 381 3.44 -3.54 19.84
CA PHE A 381 4.29 -3.07 20.94
C PHE A 381 4.15 -3.91 22.21
N ARG A 382 2.96 -4.46 22.46
CA ARG A 382 2.70 -5.34 23.62
C ARG A 382 3.38 -6.69 23.47
N THR A 383 3.32 -7.28 22.28
CA THR A 383 3.77 -8.66 22.04
C THR A 383 5.09 -8.78 21.29
N ARG A 384 5.67 -7.65 20.85
CA ARG A 384 6.94 -7.60 20.09
C ARG A 384 6.89 -8.43 18.82
N SER A 385 5.69 -8.48 18.24
CA SER A 385 5.40 -9.19 17.00
C SER A 385 4.96 -8.22 15.93
N TYR A 386 4.96 -8.68 14.69
CA TYR A 386 4.53 -7.92 13.52
C TYR A 386 3.90 -8.85 12.49
N PRO A 387 2.96 -8.37 11.65
CA PRO A 387 2.44 -9.17 10.55
C PRO A 387 3.54 -9.46 9.53
N SER A 388 3.59 -10.68 9.00
CA SER A 388 4.53 -11.07 7.92
C SER A 388 4.39 -10.17 6.70
N GLY A 389 3.15 -9.76 6.43
CA GLY A 389 2.74 -8.97 5.28
C GLY A 389 3.26 -7.56 5.27
N ASN A 390 3.30 -6.95 4.10
CA ASN A 390 3.85 -5.61 3.90
C ASN A 390 2.83 -4.48 4.13
N GLU A 391 1.62 -4.84 4.56
CA GLU A 391 0.53 -3.94 4.93
C GLU A 391 0.17 -4.13 6.41
N LEU A 392 -0.16 -3.04 7.10
CA LEU A 392 -0.35 -3.05 8.55
C LEU A 392 -1.62 -3.82 8.97
N LEU A 393 -2.68 -3.73 8.17
CA LEU A 393 -3.99 -4.33 8.44
C LEU A 393 -4.21 -5.68 7.75
N SER A 394 -3.16 -6.36 7.30
CA SER A 394 -3.27 -7.67 6.63
C SER A 394 -3.63 -8.78 7.63
N GLN A 395 -4.49 -9.73 7.23
CA GLN A 395 -4.83 -10.94 8.02
C GLN A 395 -3.74 -12.03 7.94
N GLU A 396 -2.49 -11.63 7.77
CA GLU A 396 -1.37 -12.57 7.63
C GLU A 396 -0.84 -13.07 8.98
N GLN A 397 0.05 -14.06 8.90
CA GLN A 397 0.69 -14.65 10.07
C GLN A 397 1.51 -13.60 10.85
N TRP A 398 1.45 -13.68 12.18
CA TRP A 398 2.26 -12.86 13.06
C TRP A 398 3.62 -13.50 13.33
N LEU A 399 4.69 -12.72 13.17
CA LEU A 399 6.07 -13.12 13.42
C LEU A 399 6.61 -12.41 14.67
N ILE A 400 7.48 -13.08 15.42
CA ILE A 400 8.10 -12.56 16.65
C ILE A 400 9.55 -12.15 16.36
N HIS A 401 9.99 -11.01 16.89
CA HIS A 401 11.40 -10.61 16.87
C HIS A 401 12.13 -11.05 18.15
N PRO A 402 13.01 -12.08 18.10
CA PRO A 402 13.54 -12.76 19.29
C PRO A 402 14.45 -11.89 20.17
N ASN A 403 15.05 -10.83 19.61
CA ASN A 403 16.07 -10.01 20.29
C ASN A 403 15.61 -8.59 20.61
N SER A 404 14.31 -8.32 20.58
CA SER A 404 13.77 -6.99 20.88
C SER A 404 13.31 -6.89 22.34
N ALA A 405 13.77 -5.85 23.04
CA ALA A 405 13.38 -5.58 24.43
C ALA A 405 12.81 -4.16 24.52
N LEU A 406 11.48 -4.02 24.43
CA LEU A 406 10.85 -2.78 24.83
C LEU A 406 10.89 -2.69 26.37
N LYS A 407 11.37 -1.56 26.90
CA LYS A 407 11.42 -1.32 28.35
C LYS A 407 10.00 -1.30 28.93
N SER A 408 9.79 -1.96 30.06
CA SER A 408 8.51 -1.91 30.79
C SER A 408 8.09 -0.46 31.07
N GLY A 409 6.78 -0.20 31.06
CA GLY A 409 6.21 1.15 31.17
C GLY A 409 6.22 1.96 29.88
N THR A 410 7.07 1.64 28.89
CA THR A 410 7.16 2.42 27.65
C THR A 410 5.93 2.23 26.76
N THR A 411 5.37 1.01 26.72
CA THR A 411 4.20 0.69 25.89
C THR A 411 2.95 1.45 26.34
N ILE A 412 2.65 1.45 27.64
CA ILE A 412 1.41 2.07 28.16
C ILE A 412 1.48 3.58 28.03
N LYS A 413 2.66 4.14 28.30
CA LYS A 413 2.96 5.54 28.11
C LYS A 413 2.70 5.96 26.66
N LEU A 414 3.27 5.23 25.71
CA LEU A 414 3.10 5.48 24.28
C LEU A 414 1.62 5.39 23.88
N ALA A 415 0.92 4.35 24.30
CA ALA A 415 -0.49 4.14 23.97
C ALA A 415 -1.39 5.29 24.42
N ILE A 416 -1.22 5.73 25.67
CA ILE A 416 -1.98 6.86 26.22
C ILE A 416 -1.63 8.17 25.50
N GLN A 417 -0.33 8.40 25.21
CA GLN A 417 0.09 9.58 24.45
C GLN A 417 -0.47 9.60 23.02
N MET A 418 -0.57 8.43 22.37
CA MET A 418 -1.18 8.32 21.05
C MET A 418 -2.65 8.74 21.09
N LEU A 419 -3.38 8.30 22.12
CA LEU A 419 -4.78 8.69 22.34
C LEU A 419 -4.90 10.20 22.55
N TYR A 420 -4.09 10.81 23.42
CA TYR A 420 -4.13 12.26 23.66
C TYR A 420 -3.73 13.10 22.44
N THR A 421 -2.85 12.58 21.57
CA THR A 421 -2.33 13.32 20.40
C THR A 421 -3.31 13.28 19.22
N ASN A 422 -4.12 12.23 19.08
CA ASN A 422 -5.04 12.06 17.96
C ASN A 422 -6.50 12.12 18.43
N GLN A 423 -7.19 13.20 18.09
CA GLN A 423 -8.58 13.42 18.49
C GLN A 423 -9.55 12.35 17.98
N THR A 424 -9.31 11.77 16.80
CA THR A 424 -10.14 10.68 16.28
C THR A 424 -10.00 9.41 17.11
N LEU A 425 -8.77 9.09 17.58
CA LEU A 425 -8.55 7.96 18.48
C LEU A 425 -9.11 8.26 19.88
N TYR A 426 -8.84 9.47 20.40
CA TYR A 426 -9.32 9.95 21.70
C TYR A 426 -10.83 9.80 21.83
N ARG A 427 -11.57 10.17 20.78
CA ARG A 427 -13.04 10.16 20.75
C ARG A 427 -13.67 8.82 20.39
N ASN A 428 -12.87 7.80 20.08
CA ASN A 428 -13.39 6.50 19.68
C ASN A 428 -13.36 5.51 20.86
N PRO A 429 -14.52 5.05 21.39
CA PRO A 429 -14.56 4.16 22.54
C PRO A 429 -13.85 2.82 22.31
N LYS A 430 -13.81 2.32 21.06
CA LYS A 430 -13.11 1.09 20.72
C LYS A 430 -11.60 1.19 20.92
N CYS A 431 -11.01 2.39 20.82
CA CYS A 431 -9.59 2.58 21.08
C CYS A 431 -9.28 2.41 22.58
N TRP A 432 -10.15 2.91 23.46
CA TRP A 432 -10.03 2.71 24.90
C TRP A 432 -10.31 1.26 25.32
N SER A 433 -11.29 0.60 24.70
CA SER A 433 -11.50 -0.85 24.87
C SER A 433 -10.29 -1.65 24.41
N SER A 434 -9.67 -1.28 23.28
CA SER A 434 -8.44 -1.93 22.78
C SER A 434 -7.26 -1.72 23.73
N LEU A 435 -7.17 -0.55 24.37
CA LEU A 435 -6.21 -0.29 25.44
C LEU A 435 -6.45 -1.30 26.58
N ILE A 436 -7.62 -1.31 27.21
CA ILE A 436 -7.91 -2.23 28.33
C ILE A 436 -7.66 -3.69 27.93
N GLN A 437 -8.15 -4.13 26.78
CA GLN A 437 -7.97 -5.50 26.29
C GLN A 437 -6.49 -5.87 26.13
N THR A 438 -5.68 -4.97 25.57
CA THR A 438 -4.23 -5.21 25.38
C THR A 438 -3.51 -5.40 26.71
N TRP A 439 -3.86 -4.64 27.74
CA TRP A 439 -3.26 -4.78 29.08
C TRP A 439 -3.86 -5.93 29.90
N CYS A 440 -5.08 -6.37 29.57
CA CYS A 440 -5.67 -7.61 30.08
C CYS A 440 -5.24 -8.85 29.27
N SER A 441 -4.26 -8.71 28.38
CA SER A 441 -3.72 -9.80 27.56
C SER A 441 -2.25 -10.09 27.87
N LYS A 442 -1.83 -11.33 27.54
CA LYS A 442 -0.45 -11.78 27.63
C LYS A 442 0.45 -10.96 26.69
N THR A 443 1.74 -10.92 27.00
CA THR A 443 2.77 -10.30 26.16
C THR A 443 3.26 -11.20 25.03
N ILE A 444 2.61 -12.33 24.80
CA ILE A 444 2.92 -13.29 23.74
C ILE A 444 1.59 -13.61 23.05
N LEU A 445 1.59 -13.63 21.73
CA LEU A 445 0.41 -14.01 20.94
C LEU A 445 0.18 -15.52 21.01
N GLY A 446 -1.10 -15.92 20.93
CA GLY A 446 -1.47 -17.32 20.71
C GLY A 446 -1.10 -17.81 19.31
N GLU A 447 -1.25 -19.11 19.06
CA GLU A 447 -0.89 -19.75 17.78
C GLU A 447 -1.66 -19.18 16.58
N ASN A 448 -2.88 -18.69 16.81
CA ASN A 448 -3.71 -18.01 15.81
C ASN A 448 -3.34 -16.54 15.59
N GLY A 449 -2.29 -16.04 16.25
CA GLY A 449 -1.87 -14.66 16.20
C GLY A 449 -2.75 -13.72 17.00
N GLU A 450 -3.66 -14.19 17.85
CA GLU A 450 -4.52 -13.35 18.69
C GLU A 450 -3.95 -13.07 20.08
N LEU A 451 -4.46 -12.00 20.69
CA LEU A 451 -4.16 -11.66 22.07
C LEU A 451 -4.84 -12.66 23.00
N GLU A 452 -4.03 -13.40 23.77
CA GLU A 452 -4.56 -14.32 24.77
C GLU A 452 -4.85 -13.60 26.09
N PRO A 453 -5.96 -13.91 26.77
CA PRO A 453 -6.27 -13.32 28.08
C PRO A 453 -5.19 -13.58 29.13
N LEU A 454 -4.93 -12.57 29.95
CA LEU A 454 -4.09 -12.63 31.15
C LEU A 454 -4.98 -12.41 32.38
N SER A 455 -4.87 -13.28 33.39
CA SER A 455 -5.53 -13.10 34.69
C SER A 455 -4.51 -12.66 35.72
N CYS A 456 -4.68 -11.45 36.25
CA CYS A 456 -3.84 -10.92 37.32
C CYS A 456 -4.55 -11.13 38.67
N VAL A 457 -3.78 -11.50 39.69
CA VAL A 457 -4.29 -11.56 41.06
C VAL A 457 -4.61 -10.13 41.50
N GLU A 458 -5.76 -9.94 42.15
CA GLU A 458 -6.15 -8.62 42.67
C GLU A 458 -5.07 -8.09 43.64
N PRO A 459 -4.47 -6.91 43.38
CA PRO A 459 -3.47 -6.34 44.27
C PRO A 459 -4.06 -5.97 45.64
N ALA A 460 -3.22 -5.88 46.67
CA ALA A 460 -3.65 -5.38 47.97
C ALA A 460 -4.24 -3.96 47.87
N VAL A 461 -5.29 -3.68 48.64
CA VAL A 461 -6.03 -2.39 48.60
C VAL A 461 -5.12 -1.17 48.82
N VAL A 462 -4.10 -1.30 49.68
CA VAL A 462 -3.11 -0.23 49.92
C VAL A 462 -2.35 0.09 48.65
N PHE A 463 -1.85 -0.94 47.96
CA PHE A 463 -1.14 -0.78 46.69
C PHE A 463 -2.05 -0.17 45.61
N GLN A 464 -3.30 -0.61 45.51
CA GLN A 464 -4.25 -0.02 44.56
C GLN A 464 -4.38 1.50 44.80
N LYS A 465 -4.58 1.93 46.04
CA LYS A 465 -4.70 3.36 46.40
C LYS A 465 -3.45 4.16 46.06
N ASP A 466 -2.27 3.63 46.36
CA ASP A 466 -0.99 4.30 46.08
C ASP A 466 -0.80 4.52 44.58
N ILE A 467 -1.06 3.49 43.76
CA ILE A 467 -0.92 3.59 42.30
C ILE A 467 -2.01 4.50 41.71
N LEU A 468 -3.26 4.42 42.18
CA LEU A 468 -4.34 5.31 41.74
C LEU A 468 -3.95 6.79 41.90
N HIS A 469 -3.44 7.17 43.09
CA HIS A 469 -2.99 8.53 43.35
C HIS A 469 -1.82 8.93 42.44
N LEU A 470 -0.85 8.03 42.24
CA LEU A 470 0.30 8.28 41.37
C LEU A 470 -0.11 8.44 39.89
N SER A 471 -1.08 7.65 39.43
CA SER A 471 -1.59 7.68 38.06
C SER A 471 -2.20 9.03 37.69
N LEU A 472 -2.83 9.75 38.63
CA LEU A 472 -3.42 11.06 38.35
C LEU A 472 -2.36 12.07 37.87
N GLY A 473 -1.22 12.16 38.57
CA GLY A 473 -0.12 13.04 38.17
C GLY A 473 0.51 12.61 36.84
N VAL A 474 0.70 11.30 36.65
CA VAL A 474 1.25 10.74 35.40
C VAL A 474 0.37 11.06 34.19
N LEU A 475 -0.96 10.97 34.31
CA LEU A 475 -1.87 11.24 33.20
C LEU A 475 -1.87 12.72 32.80
N GLU A 476 -1.82 13.63 33.78
CA GLU A 476 -1.69 15.07 33.52
C GLU A 476 -0.37 15.40 32.82
N ASP A 477 0.73 14.78 33.27
CA ASP A 477 2.02 14.91 32.59
C ASP A 477 1.88 14.41 31.14
N LEU A 478 1.35 13.19 30.93
CA LEU A 478 1.26 12.55 29.60
C LEU A 478 0.42 13.33 28.60
N LYS A 479 -0.56 14.09 29.08
CA LYS A 479 -1.37 14.99 28.26
C LYS A 479 -0.57 16.21 27.77
N GLN A 480 0.42 16.66 28.55
CA GLN A 480 1.17 17.89 28.29
C GLN A 480 2.56 17.67 27.68
N GLN A 481 3.21 16.54 27.96
CA GLN A 481 4.61 16.30 27.58
C GLN A 481 4.82 14.94 26.89
N ILE A 482 5.73 14.92 25.91
CA ILE A 482 6.08 13.71 25.15
C ILE A 482 7.14 12.86 25.90
N HIS A 483 8.08 13.51 26.59
CA HIS A 483 9.27 12.87 27.17
C HIS A 483 9.18 12.64 28.68
N ILE A 484 8.13 11.97 29.14
CA ILE A 484 7.98 11.60 30.56
C ILE A 484 8.64 10.25 30.85
N LYS A 485 9.28 10.12 32.00
CA LYS A 485 9.67 8.82 32.56
C LYS A 485 8.59 8.41 33.56
N LEU A 486 8.06 7.21 33.40
CA LEU A 486 7.14 6.69 34.40
C LEU A 486 7.89 6.48 35.73
N PRO A 487 7.23 6.72 36.87
CA PRO A 487 7.76 6.36 38.18
C PRO A 487 8.17 4.88 38.27
N ILE A 488 9.15 4.58 39.12
CA ILE A 488 9.74 3.23 39.25
C ILE A 488 8.72 2.17 39.66
N GLN A 489 7.62 2.56 40.30
CA GLN A 489 6.52 1.70 40.70
C GLN A 489 5.88 0.99 39.50
N PHE A 490 5.82 1.65 38.34
CA PHE A 490 5.36 1.06 37.08
C PHE A 490 6.39 0.14 36.42
N SER A 491 7.60 0.05 36.97
CA SER A 491 8.72 -0.79 36.51
C SER A 491 8.99 -2.01 37.41
N LEU A 492 8.40 -2.05 38.61
CA LEU A 492 8.62 -3.10 39.62
C LEU A 492 7.45 -4.11 39.72
N LEU A 493 6.21 -3.66 39.45
CA LEU A 493 4.98 -4.47 39.50
C LEU A 493 4.19 -4.28 38.20
N ASN A 494 4.85 -4.65 37.09
CA ASN A 494 4.62 -4.12 35.75
C ASN A 494 3.19 -4.29 35.22
N PHE A 495 2.48 -5.37 35.54
CA PHE A 495 1.19 -5.62 34.89
C PHE A 495 0.03 -4.93 35.60
N GLU A 496 -0.06 -5.07 36.91
CA GLU A 496 -1.15 -4.53 37.70
C GLU A 496 -1.04 -3.01 37.78
N ALA A 497 0.15 -2.45 37.94
CA ALA A 497 0.36 -1.00 37.94
C ALA A 497 0.02 -0.35 36.59
N GLU A 498 0.47 -0.94 35.47
CA GLU A 498 0.13 -0.46 34.13
C GLU A 498 -1.37 -0.60 33.83
N LEU A 499 -2.01 -1.68 34.29
CA LEU A 499 -3.46 -1.85 34.14
C LEU A 499 -4.23 -0.81 34.96
N ILE A 500 -3.83 -0.53 36.21
CA ILE A 500 -4.43 0.56 37.01
C ILE A 500 -4.27 1.90 36.28
N LEU A 501 -3.11 2.19 35.71
CA LEU A 501 -2.90 3.41 34.92
C LEU A 501 -3.83 3.47 33.70
N ALA A 502 -4.01 2.35 32.98
CA ALA A 502 -4.95 2.27 31.87
C ALA A 502 -6.41 2.51 32.32
N VAL A 503 -6.82 1.93 33.46
CA VAL A 503 -8.15 2.17 34.04
C VAL A 503 -8.32 3.64 34.42
N GLN A 504 -7.34 4.26 35.06
CA GLN A 504 -7.41 5.68 35.41
C GLN A 504 -7.45 6.59 34.18
N ALA A 505 -6.78 6.21 33.09
CA ALA A 505 -6.89 6.92 31.83
C ALA A 505 -8.32 6.87 31.28
N VAL A 506 -8.99 5.71 31.37
CA VAL A 506 -10.41 5.53 31.00
C VAL A 506 -11.35 6.31 31.93
N VAL A 507 -11.12 6.28 33.24
CA VAL A 507 -11.89 7.10 34.19
C VAL A 507 -11.78 8.58 33.84
N ARG A 508 -10.58 9.07 33.52
CA ARG A 508 -10.34 10.48 33.17
C ARG A 508 -11.09 10.91 31.92
N ILE A 509 -11.07 10.11 30.84
CA ILE A 509 -11.83 10.43 29.61
C ILE A 509 -13.33 10.40 29.86
N LEU A 510 -13.85 9.47 30.67
CA LEU A 510 -15.28 9.41 30.99
C LEU A 510 -15.73 10.62 31.82
N LEU A 511 -14.87 11.14 32.70
CA LEU A 511 -15.15 12.32 33.52
C LEU A 511 -14.96 13.65 32.78
N ASP A 512 -14.12 13.71 31.75
CA ASP A 512 -13.98 14.89 30.89
C ASP A 512 -15.31 15.16 30.16
N LEU A 513 -15.71 16.43 29.95
CA LEU A 513 -17.01 16.84 29.35
C LEU A 513 -17.27 16.29 27.94
N ASP A 514 -16.20 15.86 27.28
CA ASP A 514 -16.20 15.20 25.99
C ASP A 514 -16.63 13.70 26.14
N GLY A 515 -16.55 13.09 27.31
CA GLY A 515 -16.79 11.66 27.57
C GLY A 515 -18.19 11.13 27.28
N HIS A 516 -19.22 11.95 27.09
CA HIS A 516 -20.58 11.46 26.80
C HIS A 516 -20.67 10.62 25.50
N TYR A 517 -19.82 10.87 24.50
CA TYR A 517 -19.78 10.05 23.28
C TYR A 517 -19.14 8.65 23.49
N MET A 518 -18.44 8.43 24.62
CA MET A 518 -17.82 7.14 24.95
C MET A 518 -18.84 6.07 25.33
N LEU A 519 -20.07 6.47 25.66
CA LEU A 519 -21.10 5.59 26.18
C LEU A 519 -21.84 4.78 25.10
N ASN A 520 -21.36 4.79 23.85
CA ASN A 520 -21.95 4.02 22.75
C ASN A 520 -21.31 2.63 22.55
N SER A 521 -20.39 2.21 23.43
CA SER A 521 -19.71 0.91 23.36
C SER A 521 -19.30 0.39 24.75
N VAL A 522 -20.17 0.58 25.74
CA VAL A 522 -19.92 0.22 27.14
C VAL A 522 -19.78 -1.29 27.33
N LEU A 523 -20.56 -2.09 26.60
CA LEU A 523 -20.52 -3.55 26.67
C LEU A 523 -19.17 -4.10 26.21
N GLU A 524 -18.65 -3.60 25.07
CA GLU A 524 -17.32 -3.97 24.58
C GLU A 524 -16.23 -3.58 25.60
N MET A 525 -16.34 -2.39 26.21
CA MET A 525 -15.41 -1.92 27.24
C MET A 525 -15.43 -2.81 28.49
N VAL A 526 -16.61 -3.21 28.98
CA VAL A 526 -16.75 -4.13 30.12
C VAL A 526 -16.11 -5.48 29.82
N PHE A 527 -16.31 -6.02 28.61
CA PHE A 527 -15.71 -7.29 28.20
C PHE A 527 -14.21 -7.22 27.94
N ALA A 528 -13.67 -6.05 27.63
CA ALA A 528 -12.23 -5.85 27.45
C ALA A 528 -11.42 -6.20 28.72
N PHE A 529 -12.01 -6.09 29.91
CA PHE A 529 -11.36 -6.46 31.18
C PHE A 529 -11.10 -7.96 31.34
N GLY A 530 -11.88 -8.81 30.64
CA GLY A 530 -11.81 -10.26 30.77
C GLY A 530 -11.82 -10.70 32.23
N SER A 531 -10.96 -11.64 32.60
CA SER A 531 -10.88 -12.15 33.97
C SER A 531 -10.36 -11.16 35.03
N ASN A 532 -9.89 -9.96 34.64
CA ASN A 532 -9.41 -8.93 35.57
C ASN A 532 -10.58 -8.09 36.11
N ILE A 533 -11.57 -8.76 36.66
CA ILE A 533 -12.82 -8.16 37.14
C ILE A 533 -12.55 -7.12 38.25
N TRP A 534 -11.49 -7.30 39.05
CA TRP A 534 -11.04 -6.29 40.03
C TRP A 534 -10.69 -4.93 39.38
N ALA A 535 -10.18 -4.91 38.15
CA ALA A 535 -9.86 -3.65 37.46
C ALA A 535 -11.13 -2.98 36.93
N LEU A 536 -12.16 -3.75 36.54
CA LEU A 536 -13.50 -3.22 36.24
C LEU A 536 -14.13 -2.60 37.50
N LYS A 537 -13.90 -3.19 38.67
CA LYS A 537 -14.31 -2.59 39.96
C LYS A 537 -13.76 -1.18 40.12
N LEU A 538 -12.45 -1.01 39.88
CA LEU A 538 -11.76 0.28 39.97
C LEU A 538 -12.31 1.31 38.98
N LEU A 539 -12.72 0.89 37.78
CA LEU A 539 -13.40 1.77 36.82
C LEU A 539 -14.72 2.30 37.41
N LEU A 540 -15.58 1.39 37.89
CA LEU A 540 -16.89 1.75 38.46
C LEU A 540 -16.75 2.65 39.68
N GLU A 541 -15.83 2.33 40.59
CA GLU A 541 -15.51 3.16 41.75
C GLU A 541 -14.97 4.53 41.33
N GLY A 542 -14.10 4.58 40.31
CA GLY A 542 -13.51 5.80 39.78
C GLY A 542 -14.51 6.77 39.15
N ILE A 543 -15.58 6.26 38.53
CA ILE A 543 -16.65 7.12 37.97
C ILE A 543 -17.78 7.40 38.97
N SER A 544 -17.81 6.71 40.12
CA SER A 544 -18.88 6.85 41.11
C SER A 544 -18.95 8.24 41.76
N PHE A 545 -17.91 9.05 41.65
CA PHE A 545 -17.93 10.46 42.08
C PHE A 545 -18.92 11.32 41.29
N SER A 546 -19.32 10.89 40.08
CA SER A 546 -20.33 11.56 39.25
C SER A 546 -21.55 10.66 39.11
N GLU A 547 -22.59 10.93 39.91
CA GLU A 547 -23.83 10.13 39.88
C GLU A 547 -24.48 10.13 38.48
N ASN A 548 -24.43 11.25 37.77
CA ASN A 548 -24.96 11.35 36.41
C ASN A 548 -24.21 10.43 35.44
N LEU A 549 -22.87 10.48 35.44
CA LEU A 549 -22.07 9.62 34.58
C LEU A 549 -22.26 8.14 34.91
N LEU A 550 -22.32 7.79 36.20
CA LEU A 550 -22.58 6.42 36.64
C LEU A 550 -23.95 5.93 36.17
N TYR A 551 -24.97 6.79 36.23
CA TYR A 551 -26.30 6.50 35.72
C TYR A 551 -26.30 6.30 34.20
N GLU A 552 -25.66 7.20 33.44
CA GLU A 552 -25.56 7.10 31.98
C GLU A 552 -24.79 5.85 31.56
N PHE A 553 -23.64 5.57 32.17
CA PHE A 553 -22.83 4.37 31.92
C PHE A 553 -23.64 3.09 32.16
N SER A 554 -24.32 3.01 33.31
CA SER A 554 -25.13 1.84 33.63
C SER A 554 -26.33 1.68 32.70
N THR A 555 -26.95 2.80 32.29
CA THR A 555 -28.06 2.79 31.34
C THR A 555 -27.63 2.31 29.97
N ALA A 556 -26.52 2.85 29.43
CA ALA A 556 -25.93 2.42 28.18
C ALA A 556 -25.55 0.93 28.21
N PHE A 557 -24.87 0.47 29.27
CA PHE A 557 -24.52 -0.94 29.44
C PHE A 557 -25.74 -1.86 29.38
N LYS A 558 -26.83 -1.51 30.07
CA LYS A 558 -28.07 -2.29 30.04
C LYS A 558 -28.71 -2.30 28.66
N GLN A 559 -28.76 -1.16 27.98
CA GLN A 559 -29.31 -1.05 26.62
C GLN A 559 -28.49 -1.89 25.62
N GLU A 560 -27.16 -1.83 25.71
CA GLU A 560 -26.26 -2.65 24.89
C GLU A 560 -26.40 -4.14 25.20
N LEU A 561 -26.53 -4.54 26.47
CA LEU A 561 -26.79 -5.92 26.86
C LEU A 561 -28.07 -6.48 26.23
N TYR A 562 -29.16 -5.71 26.21
CA TYR A 562 -30.41 -6.15 25.56
C TYR A 562 -30.28 -6.22 24.03
N SER A 563 -29.73 -5.18 23.41
CA SER A 563 -29.59 -5.10 21.94
C SER A 563 -28.57 -6.11 21.39
N GLN A 564 -27.58 -6.51 22.19
CA GLN A 564 -26.50 -7.42 21.81
C GLN A 564 -26.45 -8.68 22.69
N SER A 565 -27.61 -9.16 23.13
CA SER A 565 -27.73 -10.29 24.06
C SER A 565 -27.04 -11.57 23.57
N LEU A 566 -27.13 -11.89 22.27
CA LEU A 566 -26.45 -13.04 21.66
C LEU A 566 -24.92 -12.89 21.67
N PHE A 567 -24.40 -11.67 21.48
CA PHE A 567 -22.96 -11.41 21.58
C PHE A 567 -22.49 -11.58 23.03
N ALA A 568 -23.22 -11.00 23.99
CA ALA A 568 -22.94 -11.15 25.41
C ALA A 568 -22.92 -12.62 25.85
N GLN A 569 -23.91 -13.40 25.39
CA GLN A 569 -24.01 -14.82 25.67
C GLN A 569 -22.81 -15.61 25.12
N ARG A 570 -22.39 -15.37 23.87
CA ARG A 570 -21.19 -16.00 23.30
C ARG A 570 -19.95 -15.67 24.13
N MET A 571 -19.81 -14.42 24.55
CA MET A 571 -18.70 -13.99 25.40
C MET A 571 -18.70 -14.69 26.76
N TRP A 572 -19.86 -14.82 27.42
CA TRP A 572 -20.00 -15.54 28.69
C TRP A 572 -19.66 -17.03 28.56
N ASN A 573 -20.10 -17.67 27.47
CA ASN A 573 -19.75 -19.05 27.19
C ASN A 573 -18.24 -19.24 26.96
N ASN A 574 -17.60 -18.31 26.27
CA ASN A 574 -16.16 -18.35 26.02
C ASN A 574 -15.33 -18.09 27.29
N GLN A 575 -15.77 -17.18 28.16
CA GLN A 575 -15.05 -16.82 29.41
C GLN A 575 -15.36 -17.77 30.58
N GLY A 576 -16.49 -18.46 30.54
CA GLY A 576 -16.88 -19.47 31.52
C GLY A 576 -17.54 -18.93 32.81
N PRO A 577 -18.04 -19.84 33.67
CA PRO A 577 -18.91 -19.47 34.79
C PRO A 577 -18.25 -18.69 35.91
N VAL A 578 -16.93 -18.80 36.08
CA VAL A 578 -16.19 -18.03 37.09
C VAL A 578 -16.25 -16.53 36.75
N TYR A 579 -15.95 -16.19 35.50
CA TYR A 579 -16.05 -14.82 34.98
C TYR A 579 -17.47 -14.26 35.18
N VAL A 580 -18.49 -15.00 34.75
CA VAL A 580 -19.90 -14.57 34.86
C VAL A 580 -20.29 -14.33 36.32
N SER A 581 -19.87 -15.24 37.22
CA SER A 581 -20.14 -15.11 38.65
C SER A 581 -19.51 -13.83 39.23
N GLN A 582 -18.25 -13.56 38.89
CA GLN A 582 -17.53 -12.37 39.34
C GLN A 582 -18.12 -11.09 38.76
N LEU A 583 -18.50 -11.10 37.48
CA LEU A 583 -19.15 -9.98 36.81
C LEU A 583 -20.46 -9.61 37.52
N ILE A 584 -21.35 -10.58 37.73
CA ILE A 584 -22.61 -10.37 38.47
C ILE A 584 -22.30 -9.85 39.89
N THR A 585 -21.30 -10.40 40.57
CA THR A 585 -20.89 -10.00 41.92
C THR A 585 -20.55 -8.51 41.98
N ILE A 586 -19.73 -8.00 41.04
CA ILE A 586 -19.33 -6.59 41.04
C ILE A 586 -20.53 -5.66 40.89
N PHE A 587 -21.42 -5.95 39.93
CA PHE A 587 -22.57 -5.08 39.70
C PHE A 587 -23.54 -5.14 40.89
N ILE A 588 -23.85 -6.34 41.40
CA ILE A 588 -24.87 -6.51 42.45
C ILE A 588 -24.44 -6.03 43.83
N THR A 589 -23.13 -6.01 44.11
CA THR A 589 -22.57 -5.51 45.38
C THR A 589 -22.27 -4.01 45.36
N HIS A 590 -22.53 -3.32 44.25
CA HIS A 590 -22.29 -1.89 44.13
C HIS A 590 -23.25 -1.06 45.00
N ASN A 591 -22.78 0.07 45.55
CA ASN A 591 -23.57 0.91 46.44
C ASN A 591 -24.74 1.64 45.75
N HIS A 592 -24.66 1.84 44.43
CA HIS A 592 -25.67 2.57 43.66
C HIS A 592 -26.66 1.62 42.99
N ALA A 593 -27.95 1.80 43.26
CA ALA A 593 -29.02 0.96 42.74
C ALA A 593 -29.05 0.84 41.21
N VAL A 594 -28.70 1.91 40.48
CA VAL A 594 -28.64 1.88 39.01
C VAL A 594 -27.63 0.85 38.51
N VAL A 595 -26.45 0.77 39.11
CA VAL A 595 -25.41 -0.21 38.76
C VAL A 595 -25.86 -1.62 39.10
N ARG A 596 -26.47 -1.82 40.28
CA ARG A 596 -27.00 -3.12 40.70
C ARG A 596 -28.05 -3.67 39.73
N SER A 597 -28.90 -2.79 39.18
CA SER A 597 -29.92 -3.20 38.22
C SER A 597 -29.33 -3.91 36.99
N ALA A 598 -28.09 -3.60 36.59
CA ALA A 598 -27.42 -4.28 35.49
C ALA A 598 -27.12 -5.76 35.79
N ALA A 599 -26.85 -6.12 37.04
CA ALA A 599 -26.66 -7.53 37.43
C ALA A 599 -27.94 -8.34 37.17
N PHE A 600 -29.11 -7.77 37.46
CA PHE A 600 -30.40 -8.40 37.20
C PHE A 600 -30.68 -8.54 35.71
N VAL A 601 -30.29 -7.54 34.89
CA VAL A 601 -30.35 -7.65 33.42
C VAL A 601 -29.49 -8.81 32.90
N ILE A 602 -28.25 -8.93 33.37
CA ILE A 602 -27.37 -10.06 33.01
C ILE A 602 -28.06 -11.39 33.35
N MET A 603 -28.59 -11.53 34.57
CA MET A 603 -29.27 -12.76 34.98
C MET A 603 -30.53 -13.04 34.14
N ASN A 604 -31.30 -12.01 33.76
CA ASN A 604 -32.45 -12.17 32.89
C ASN A 604 -32.05 -12.69 31.50
N ILE A 605 -31.00 -12.12 30.89
CA ILE A 605 -30.52 -12.60 29.58
C ILE A 605 -30.05 -14.06 29.66
N ILE A 606 -29.41 -14.45 30.76
CA ILE A 606 -29.02 -15.85 31.00
C ILE A 606 -30.27 -16.74 31.11
N LEU A 607 -31.34 -16.28 31.77
CA LEU A 607 -32.61 -17.02 31.84
C LEU A 607 -33.32 -17.11 30.48
N ASP A 608 -33.29 -16.04 29.67
CA ASP A 608 -33.88 -16.04 28.33
C ASP A 608 -33.19 -17.05 27.40
N HIS A 609 -31.90 -17.32 27.65
CA HIS A 609 -31.09 -18.28 26.90
C HIS A 609 -30.67 -19.49 27.76
N PHE A 610 -31.48 -19.87 28.75
CA PHE A 610 -31.10 -20.82 29.80
C PHE A 610 -30.55 -22.15 29.27
N SER A 611 -31.16 -22.69 28.22
CA SER A 611 -30.76 -23.97 27.60
C SER A 611 -29.34 -23.96 27.03
N GLN A 612 -28.80 -22.79 26.72
CA GLN A 612 -27.49 -22.60 26.10
C GLN A 612 -26.41 -22.17 27.12
N CYS A 613 -26.76 -22.14 28.41
CA CYS A 613 -25.88 -21.75 29.51
C CYS A 613 -25.74 -22.91 30.53
N PRO A 614 -25.12 -24.05 30.17
CA PRO A 614 -25.11 -25.27 31.01
C PRO A 614 -24.41 -25.08 32.37
N TRP A 615 -23.67 -23.98 32.51
CA TRP A 615 -22.91 -23.62 33.68
C TRP A 615 -23.69 -22.80 34.72
N THR A 616 -24.98 -22.50 34.51
CA THR A 616 -25.79 -21.72 35.47
C THR A 616 -25.85 -22.32 36.89
N PRO A 617 -25.83 -23.65 37.13
CA PRO A 617 -25.81 -24.19 38.49
C PRO A 617 -24.56 -23.79 39.28
N TYR A 618 -23.41 -23.68 38.61
CA TYR A 618 -22.18 -23.19 39.23
C TYR A 618 -22.34 -21.74 39.68
N VAL A 619 -22.86 -20.88 38.79
CA VAL A 619 -23.09 -19.46 39.09
C VAL A 619 -24.06 -19.33 40.26
N ALA A 620 -25.14 -20.11 40.28
CA ALA A 620 -26.09 -20.11 41.39
C ALA A 620 -25.44 -20.47 42.73
N ASN A 621 -24.59 -21.50 42.74
CA ASN A 621 -23.87 -21.91 43.94
C ASN A 621 -22.86 -20.84 44.40
N PHE A 622 -22.15 -20.21 43.47
CA PHE A 622 -21.24 -19.12 43.76
C PHE A 622 -21.99 -17.92 44.37
N LEU A 623 -23.07 -17.47 43.73
CA LEU A 623 -23.88 -16.34 44.20
C LEU A 623 -24.49 -16.62 45.58
N ARG A 624 -25.01 -17.82 45.81
CA ARG A 624 -25.57 -18.23 47.11
C ARG A 624 -24.54 -18.18 48.24
N ASN A 625 -23.35 -18.72 48.00
CA ASN A 625 -22.36 -18.92 49.07
C ASN A 625 -21.47 -17.69 49.30
N ARG A 626 -21.22 -16.88 48.27
CA ARG A 626 -20.24 -15.78 48.35
C ARG A 626 -20.85 -14.39 48.21
N VAL A 627 -21.99 -14.26 47.54
CA VAL A 627 -22.55 -12.94 47.20
C VAL A 627 -23.73 -12.62 48.09
N LEU A 628 -24.68 -13.54 48.24
CA LEU A 628 -25.92 -13.32 48.99
C LEU A 628 -25.65 -12.86 50.44
N ILE A 629 -24.60 -13.39 51.08
CA ILE A 629 -24.23 -13.02 52.45
C ILE A 629 -23.65 -11.59 52.51
N VAL A 630 -22.79 -11.24 51.56
CA VAL A 630 -22.07 -9.95 51.54
C VAL A 630 -22.98 -8.82 51.03
N SER A 631 -23.90 -9.13 50.10
CA SER A 631 -24.80 -8.16 49.47
C SER A 631 -26.00 -7.77 50.33
N CYS A 632 -26.32 -8.52 51.40
CA CYS A 632 -27.41 -8.19 52.33
C CYS A 632 -27.32 -6.78 52.93
N SER A 633 -26.11 -6.23 53.08
CA SER A 633 -25.88 -4.88 53.60
C SER A 633 -26.22 -3.77 52.60
N VAL A 634 -26.29 -4.11 51.31
CA VAL A 634 -26.44 -3.14 50.21
C VAL A 634 -27.81 -3.30 49.54
N LEU A 635 -28.28 -4.52 49.31
CA LEU A 635 -29.54 -4.82 48.61
C LEU A 635 -30.79 -4.49 49.42
N THR A 636 -31.80 -3.92 48.75
CA THR A 636 -33.15 -3.76 49.27
C THR A 636 -33.84 -5.13 49.48
N PRO A 637 -34.86 -5.24 50.35
CA PRO A 637 -35.59 -6.50 50.53
C PRO A 637 -36.16 -7.09 49.23
N LEU A 638 -36.58 -6.23 48.30
CA LEU A 638 -37.09 -6.64 46.99
C LEU A 638 -35.98 -7.25 46.12
N GLU A 639 -34.83 -6.59 46.02
CA GLU A 639 -33.68 -7.10 45.26
C GLU A 639 -33.12 -8.40 45.88
N GLN A 640 -33.15 -8.53 47.21
CA GLN A 640 -32.76 -9.77 47.89
C GLN A 640 -33.70 -10.92 47.55
N HIS A 641 -35.00 -10.65 47.49
CA HIS A 641 -36.00 -11.66 47.08
C HIS A 641 -35.80 -12.06 45.62
N GLU A 642 -35.67 -11.08 44.71
CA GLU A 642 -35.43 -11.34 43.29
C GLU A 642 -34.14 -12.14 43.06
N LEU A 643 -33.04 -11.81 43.76
CA LEU A 643 -31.79 -12.55 43.67
C LEU A 643 -31.96 -14.01 44.12
N LYS A 644 -32.67 -14.26 45.23
CA LYS A 644 -32.95 -15.63 45.71
C LYS A 644 -33.76 -16.43 44.70
N ASP A 645 -34.75 -15.81 44.07
CA ASP A 645 -35.57 -16.46 43.06
C ASP A 645 -34.76 -16.83 41.82
N LYS A 646 -33.93 -15.92 41.30
CA LYS A 646 -33.06 -16.21 40.14
C LYS A 646 -32.03 -17.31 40.47
N ILE A 647 -31.44 -17.29 41.66
CA ILE A 647 -30.55 -18.37 42.14
C ILE A 647 -31.28 -19.72 42.16
N ALA A 648 -32.52 -19.76 42.65
CA ALA A 648 -33.32 -20.98 42.70
C ALA A 648 -33.64 -21.51 41.30
N VAL A 649 -33.89 -20.64 40.32
CA VAL A 649 -34.11 -21.04 38.92
C VAL A 649 -32.82 -21.58 38.29
N PHE A 650 -31.68 -20.89 38.47
CA PHE A 650 -30.38 -21.36 37.95
C PHE A 650 -29.97 -22.74 38.49
N GLN A 651 -30.38 -23.11 39.71
CA GLN A 651 -30.10 -24.44 40.28
C GLN A 651 -30.89 -25.57 39.59
N LYS A 652 -32.02 -25.28 38.93
CA LYS A 652 -32.92 -26.30 38.38
C LYS A 652 -32.41 -26.96 37.09
N GLN A 653 -31.36 -26.46 36.44
CA GLN A 653 -30.85 -27.02 35.18
C GLN A 653 -30.30 -28.46 35.31
N ASN A 654 -29.93 -28.89 36.52
CA ASN A 654 -29.49 -30.26 36.79
C ASN A 654 -30.63 -31.30 36.80
N ALA A 655 -31.90 -30.88 36.75
CA ALA A 655 -33.05 -31.79 36.87
C ALA A 655 -33.63 -32.28 35.53
N THR A 656 -33.16 -31.78 34.39
CA THR A 656 -33.79 -32.03 33.07
C THR A 656 -32.85 -32.48 31.95
N SER A 657 -31.68 -33.07 32.27
CA SER A 657 -30.94 -33.86 31.27
C SER A 657 -31.34 -35.34 31.38
N PRO A 658 -31.91 -35.97 30.32
CA PRO A 658 -32.13 -37.40 30.32
C PRO A 658 -30.77 -38.10 30.30
N ALA A 659 -30.62 -39.09 31.17
CA ALA A 659 -29.54 -40.06 31.12
C ALA A 659 -29.54 -40.72 29.73
N ILE A 660 -28.55 -40.38 28.90
CA ILE A 660 -28.22 -41.21 27.74
C ILE A 660 -27.27 -42.29 28.27
N GLY A 661 -27.76 -43.52 28.26
CA GLY A 661 -27.11 -44.68 28.82
C GLY A 661 -25.85 -45.12 28.06
N LYS A 662 -25.03 -45.85 28.82
CA LYS A 662 -23.98 -46.82 28.47
C LYS A 662 -23.25 -46.68 27.14
#